data_AF-A0A846UPF5-F1
#
_entry.id   AF-A0A846UPF5-F1
#
_cell.length_a   1.000
_cell.length_b   1.000
_cell.length_c   1.000
_cell.angle_alpha   90.00
_cell.angle_beta   90.00
_cell.angle_gamma   90.00
#
_symmetry.space_group_name_H-M   'P 1'
#
loop_
_entity.id
_entity.type
_entity.pdbx_description
1 polymer ?
#
loop_
_entity_poly.entity_id
_entity_poly.type
_entity_poly.pdbx_seq_one_letter_code
_entity_poly.pdbx_strand_id
1 'polypeptide(L)'
;MAILFGSAMALSACGSGGGDDAGPASSPPPTSNAPAPSPVPSPAPAPAPSAAPSPAPAPAPAPSPSTPVSSAPAPAGTGVSDYVPLFNSGTKLIEQIQYSEADGTLVTYAGFRPTPRHAREGGEPWTDTVDKGPGSYFAFPPFYFQNRTFGLVIRDEVPAGRQKITAYLKPNVGTMINNSFSAFRRLDPNVIEYGWKMGVGYTNPKDGTQRCNPATAIADLCVAQSITDYWRLADEAQYQGLTRPDNKLRVGDKIEMSPGVFLDYVPGTDIALIDGGHNRDYSFEQLYVVGKGMVPWYGIAPKLDTTPLPDDALLGGQASVSYNYSEEPHRVFQQSVNNIGIADMQRFVEGRRLFHTSFLDGKHSESPTVNPVFAAHAGQLGERFNEVRCLGCHTLNGRSPAADIGTPLNKFAVLTAAASNTAGVTPDATYGVNVQQLSRTAGAADYGVSIQSYVKTVRTLAGGETVELQKPVYAFKGPVPAQLSVRQAPQVVGMGLIEALDEATILALADPDDKNGDGIRGIPNWSTNPETGQRHLGRYGWKAGKATVRQQAAGAFLQDMGVTTPAFKTLGCLRGAADCKTSTATPAVSDLELDRIASYLQLLGVPAQRKYASGYTDGTVTPPEHDISDATRTAIARGSQLFAQAGCTGCHTAELKTGGNHPFQELRNQTIHPYTDVLLHDMGAELADTMTEGQAGPSLWRTQPLWGLGSLKYVQKETGFADAQAVRYLHDGRARTLVEAIGWHGGEGAGSRTKFEAMSKADRDAVVAFLESL
;
A
#
# COMPACT_ATOMS: atom_id res chain seq x y z
N MET A 1 45.01 -17.28 28.86
CA MET A 1 45.76 -18.32 28.12
C MET A 1 45.46 -18.10 26.64
N ALA A 2 46.43 -17.73 25.81
CA ALA A 2 47.51 -18.57 25.24
C ALA A 2 46.91 -19.57 24.22
N ILE A 3 47.37 -19.69 22.95
CA ILE A 3 48.67 -19.34 22.32
C ILE A 3 48.40 -19.02 20.80
N LEU A 4 48.97 -17.96 20.18
CA LEU A 4 50.12 -17.93 19.23
C LEU A 4 49.98 -18.86 17.98
N PHE A 5 50.36 -18.53 16.73
CA PHE A 5 51.23 -17.52 16.07
C PHE A 5 50.53 -16.91 14.82
N GLY A 6 51.03 -15.93 14.03
CA GLY A 6 52.25 -15.09 14.00
C GLY A 6 52.13 -14.05 12.84
N SER A 7 52.66 -12.83 12.90
CA SER A 7 54.06 -12.43 12.57
C SER A 7 54.46 -12.69 11.10
N ALA A 8 54.98 -11.75 10.30
CA ALA A 8 55.24 -10.29 10.40
C ALA A 8 55.49 -9.73 8.95
N MET A 9 55.91 -8.49 8.61
CA MET A 9 56.47 -7.34 9.35
C MET A 9 56.33 -5.99 8.58
N ALA A 10 56.89 -4.92 9.18
CA ALA A 10 57.19 -3.52 8.79
C ALA A 10 57.84 -3.25 7.38
N LEU A 11 58.16 -2.02 6.91
CA LEU A 11 58.67 -0.75 7.51
C LEU A 11 58.11 0.51 6.76
N SER A 12 57.84 1.66 7.41
CA SER A 12 58.73 2.83 7.70
C SER A 12 59.10 3.72 6.47
N ALA A 13 59.11 5.07 6.47
CA ALA A 13 58.55 6.11 7.36
C ALA A 13 58.76 7.55 6.79
N CYS A 14 58.13 8.54 7.45
CA CYS A 14 58.55 9.96 7.62
C CYS A 14 58.68 10.98 6.45
N GLY A 15 58.24 12.21 6.73
CA GLY A 15 58.74 13.48 6.15
C GLY A 15 57.75 14.27 5.28
N SER A 16 57.72 15.63 5.25
CA SER A 16 57.71 16.66 6.31
C SER A 16 57.74 18.07 5.67
N GLY A 17 56.80 18.96 6.03
CA GLY A 17 56.76 20.37 5.60
C GLY A 17 56.30 20.60 4.14
N GLY A 18 55.90 21.80 3.73
CA GLY A 18 55.66 23.04 4.51
C GLY A 18 55.82 24.32 3.67
N GLY A 19 55.12 25.40 4.04
CA GLY A 19 55.33 26.76 3.49
C GLY A 19 54.22 27.27 2.57
N ASP A 20 53.69 28.45 2.87
CA ASP A 20 52.85 29.29 2.02
C ASP A 20 53.70 30.12 1.05
N ASP A 21 53.16 30.57 -0.10
CA ASP A 21 53.25 31.98 -0.52
C ASP A 21 52.28 32.33 -1.68
N ALA A 22 52.15 33.62 -2.02
CA ALA A 22 51.18 34.15 -2.98
C ALA A 22 51.80 34.78 -4.25
N GLY A 23 51.05 34.86 -5.36
CA GLY A 23 51.43 35.68 -6.52
C GLY A 23 50.68 35.36 -7.84
N PRO A 24 50.44 36.32 -8.78
CA PRO A 24 49.50 36.11 -9.88
C PRO A 24 50.05 36.25 -11.33
N ALA A 25 49.26 35.70 -12.27
CA ALA A 25 49.05 36.09 -13.68
C ALA A 25 50.18 35.98 -14.74
N SER A 26 49.87 35.36 -15.88
CA SER A 26 50.28 35.79 -17.24
C SER A 26 49.62 34.98 -18.38
N SER A 27 49.55 35.58 -19.57
CA SER A 27 49.06 35.08 -20.88
C SER A 27 49.83 35.83 -22.01
N PRO A 28 49.70 35.54 -23.34
CA PRO A 28 48.96 34.48 -24.05
C PRO A 28 49.94 33.43 -24.65
N PRO A 29 50.33 33.29 -25.96
CA PRO A 29 49.97 33.96 -27.24
C PRO A 29 49.08 33.11 -28.19
N PRO A 30 48.57 33.66 -29.33
CA PRO A 30 47.70 32.94 -30.27
C PRO A 30 48.27 32.66 -31.68
N THR A 31 47.84 31.57 -32.32
CA THR A 31 47.74 31.35 -33.79
C THR A 31 46.53 30.42 -34.03
N SER A 32 45.56 30.65 -34.93
CA SER A 32 45.49 31.15 -36.32
C SER A 32 45.73 30.10 -37.40
N ASN A 33 44.65 29.48 -37.90
CA ASN A 33 44.50 29.03 -39.29
C ASN A 33 43.03 28.69 -39.60
N ALA A 34 42.48 29.23 -40.69
CA ALA A 34 41.11 28.99 -41.12
C ALA A 34 41.03 28.90 -42.67
N PRO A 35 40.33 27.91 -43.26
CA PRO A 35 40.05 27.88 -44.70
C PRO A 35 38.95 28.88 -45.09
N ALA A 36 38.95 29.30 -46.37
CA ALA A 36 37.98 30.25 -46.93
C ALA A 36 36.58 29.63 -47.16
N PRO A 37 35.49 30.44 -47.15
CA PRO A 37 34.13 29.94 -47.33
C PRO A 37 33.81 29.53 -48.77
N SER A 38 32.95 28.52 -48.91
CA SER A 38 32.32 28.11 -50.17
C SER A 38 31.06 28.96 -50.48
N PRO A 39 30.66 29.11 -51.76
CA PRO A 39 29.60 30.03 -52.16
C PRO A 39 28.20 29.62 -51.68
N VAL A 40 27.36 30.62 -51.42
CA VAL A 40 25.97 30.45 -50.94
C VAL A 40 25.05 29.99 -52.07
N PRO A 41 24.30 28.88 -51.92
CA PRO A 41 23.24 28.51 -52.84
C PRO A 41 22.01 29.42 -52.68
N SER A 42 21.35 29.77 -53.78
CA SER A 42 20.13 30.59 -53.78
C SER A 42 19.01 29.96 -52.96
N PRO A 43 18.15 30.75 -52.28
CA PRO A 43 17.05 30.22 -51.48
C PRO A 43 16.03 29.47 -52.35
N ALA A 44 15.62 28.29 -51.88
CA ALA A 44 14.53 27.54 -52.50
C ALA A 44 13.18 28.26 -52.30
N PRO A 45 12.17 28.03 -53.16
CA PRO A 45 10.85 28.61 -52.99
C PRO A 45 10.22 28.22 -51.65
N ALA A 46 9.50 29.15 -51.03
CA ALA A 46 8.76 28.86 -49.81
C ALA A 46 7.71 27.75 -50.07
N PRO A 47 7.60 26.73 -49.20
CA PRO A 47 6.55 25.73 -49.33
C PRO A 47 5.17 26.38 -49.15
N ALA A 48 4.18 25.90 -49.89
CA ALA A 48 2.80 26.32 -49.69
C ALA A 48 2.34 26.02 -48.25
N PRO A 49 1.47 26.85 -47.65
CA PRO A 49 0.99 26.62 -46.29
C PRO A 49 0.33 25.24 -46.19
N SER A 50 0.80 24.43 -45.23
CA SER A 50 0.18 23.14 -44.93
C SER A 50 -1.29 23.34 -44.58
N ALA A 51 -2.15 22.41 -45.02
CA ALA A 51 -3.55 22.44 -44.63
C ALA A 51 -3.66 22.45 -43.09
N ALA A 52 -4.62 23.23 -42.57
CA ALA A 52 -4.89 23.27 -41.14
C ALA A 52 -5.18 21.85 -40.63
N PRO A 53 -4.64 21.44 -39.48
CA PRO A 53 -4.89 20.11 -38.95
C PRO A 53 -6.39 19.92 -38.74
N SER A 54 -6.93 18.81 -39.24
CA SER A 54 -8.30 18.39 -38.91
C SER A 54 -8.47 18.40 -37.39
N PRO A 55 -9.62 18.85 -36.86
CA PRO A 55 -9.88 18.80 -35.43
C PRO A 55 -9.61 17.40 -34.89
N ALA A 56 -8.95 17.33 -33.73
CA ALA A 56 -8.77 16.06 -33.03
C ALA A 56 -10.15 15.41 -32.84
N PRO A 57 -10.28 14.08 -32.98
CA PRO A 57 -11.52 13.39 -32.66
C PRO A 57 -12.00 13.80 -31.27
N ALA A 58 -13.27 14.22 -31.15
CA ALA A 58 -13.81 14.60 -29.87
C ALA A 58 -13.61 13.45 -28.86
N PRO A 59 -13.28 13.74 -27.59
CA PRO A 59 -13.21 12.71 -26.57
C PRO A 59 -14.49 11.89 -26.58
N ALA A 60 -14.37 10.56 -26.44
CA ALA A 60 -15.54 9.72 -26.22
C ALA A 60 -16.33 10.31 -25.04
N PRO A 61 -17.64 10.54 -25.18
CA PRO A 61 -18.40 11.25 -24.16
C PRO A 61 -18.26 10.51 -22.83
N ALA A 62 -17.93 11.25 -21.77
CA ALA A 62 -17.82 10.68 -20.43
C ALA A 62 -19.10 9.90 -20.11
N PRO A 63 -19.02 8.70 -19.51
CA PRO A 63 -20.20 7.94 -19.13
C PRO A 63 -21.10 8.83 -18.29
N SER A 64 -22.38 8.89 -18.66
CA SER A 64 -23.35 9.75 -17.97
C SER A 64 -23.33 9.46 -16.46
N PRO A 65 -23.46 10.49 -15.60
CA PRO A 65 -23.37 10.30 -14.15
C PRO A 65 -24.32 9.19 -13.72
N SER A 66 -23.76 8.13 -13.15
CA SER A 66 -24.53 6.93 -12.83
C SER A 66 -25.60 7.28 -11.81
N THR A 67 -26.85 7.29 -12.28
CA THR A 67 -28.03 7.28 -11.41
C THR A 67 -27.83 6.17 -10.38
N PRO A 68 -28.11 6.42 -9.08
CA PRO A 68 -27.91 5.40 -8.05
C PRO A 68 -28.64 4.13 -8.49
N VAL A 69 -27.89 3.04 -8.63
CA VAL A 69 -28.40 1.82 -9.26
C VAL A 69 -29.55 1.30 -8.41
N SER A 70 -30.78 1.47 -8.90
CA SER A 70 -31.94 0.78 -8.35
C SER A 70 -31.60 -0.70 -8.41
N SER A 71 -31.55 -1.34 -7.24
CA SER A 71 -30.92 -2.65 -7.05
C SER A 71 -31.44 -3.66 -8.06
N ALA A 72 -30.66 -3.94 -9.09
CA ALA A 72 -30.99 -4.95 -10.07
C ALA A 72 -31.19 -6.28 -9.32
N PRO A 73 -32.28 -7.03 -9.58
CA PRO A 73 -32.43 -8.36 -9.01
C PRO A 73 -31.20 -9.19 -9.40
N ALA A 74 -30.49 -9.72 -8.41
CA ALA A 74 -29.27 -10.48 -8.69
C ALA A 74 -29.61 -11.67 -9.62
N PRO A 75 -28.67 -12.08 -10.50
CA PRO A 75 -28.92 -13.15 -11.46
C PRO A 75 -29.44 -14.43 -10.78
N ALA A 76 -30.41 -15.08 -11.41
CA ALA A 76 -30.87 -16.40 -10.96
C ALA A 76 -29.69 -17.39 -10.92
N GLY A 77 -29.78 -18.42 -10.08
CA GLY A 77 -28.70 -19.41 -9.88
C GLY A 77 -27.60 -19.00 -8.89
N THR A 78 -27.42 -17.71 -8.59
CA THR A 78 -26.38 -17.19 -7.65
C THR A 78 -26.53 -17.62 -6.18
N GLY A 79 -27.67 -18.20 -5.79
CA GLY A 79 -27.95 -18.58 -4.39
C GLY A 79 -28.24 -17.40 -3.45
N VAL A 80 -28.61 -16.23 -4.00
CA VAL A 80 -28.76 -14.94 -3.31
C VAL A 80 -29.90 -14.84 -2.29
N SER A 81 -30.84 -15.78 -2.24
CA SER A 81 -32.06 -15.69 -1.41
C SER A 81 -31.84 -15.41 0.08
N ASP A 82 -30.68 -15.78 0.62
CA ASP A 82 -30.39 -15.79 2.07
C ASP A 82 -28.98 -15.25 2.37
N TYR A 83 -28.77 -13.94 2.28
CA TYR A 83 -27.56 -13.27 2.79
C TYR A 83 -27.87 -11.96 3.53
N VAL A 84 -26.96 -11.56 4.41
CA VAL A 84 -26.99 -10.27 5.13
C VAL A 84 -25.88 -9.37 4.57
N PRO A 85 -26.17 -8.16 4.09
CA PRO A 85 -25.14 -7.19 3.70
C PRO A 85 -24.19 -6.89 4.86
N LEU A 86 -22.88 -6.76 4.60
CA LEU A 86 -21.90 -6.43 5.65
C LEU A 86 -22.22 -5.09 6.33
N PHE A 87 -22.60 -4.09 5.53
CA PHE A 87 -22.87 -2.73 5.98
C PHE A 87 -24.20 -2.24 5.39
N ASN A 88 -24.95 -1.47 6.18
CA ASN A 88 -26.25 -0.93 5.82
C ASN A 88 -26.34 0.55 6.23
N SER A 89 -27.43 1.23 5.91
CA SER A 89 -27.61 2.66 6.22
C SER A 89 -27.63 3.00 7.72
N GLY A 90 -27.78 2.00 8.61
CA GLY A 90 -27.62 2.11 10.06
C GLY A 90 -26.21 1.79 10.57
N THR A 91 -25.26 1.42 9.71
CA THR A 91 -23.87 1.14 10.12
C THR A 91 -23.20 2.42 10.61
N LYS A 92 -22.95 2.45 11.93
CA LYS A 92 -22.34 3.58 12.62
C LYS A 92 -20.96 3.91 12.05
N LEU A 93 -20.76 5.20 11.79
CA LEU A 93 -19.45 5.77 11.44
C LEU A 93 -18.53 5.83 12.68
N ILE A 94 -17.26 5.45 12.51
CA ILE A 94 -16.25 5.39 13.60
C ILE A 94 -15.65 6.78 13.87
N GLU A 95 -15.11 7.45 12.85
CA GLU A 95 -14.70 8.84 12.87
C GLU A 95 -15.23 9.58 11.63
N GLN A 96 -15.50 10.88 11.79
CA GLN A 96 -15.87 11.75 10.68
C GLN A 96 -14.63 12.51 10.20
N ILE A 97 -14.12 12.17 9.02
CA ILE A 97 -12.90 12.79 8.47
C ILE A 97 -13.18 14.14 7.78
N GLN A 98 -14.42 14.40 7.36
CA GLN A 98 -14.76 15.67 6.70
C GLN A 98 -16.26 16.02 6.81
N TYR A 99 -16.56 17.32 6.94
CA TYR A 99 -17.90 17.90 6.79
C TYR A 99 -17.85 19.38 6.36
N SER A 100 -18.99 19.93 5.92
CA SER A 100 -19.17 21.38 5.72
C SER A 100 -20.08 21.97 6.82
N GLU A 101 -19.69 23.11 7.38
CA GLU A 101 -20.54 23.91 8.26
C GLU A 101 -21.66 24.62 7.47
N ALA A 102 -22.68 25.10 8.16
CA ALA A 102 -23.87 25.72 7.55
C ALA A 102 -23.58 27.03 6.78
N ASP A 103 -22.41 27.64 6.96
CA ASP A 103 -21.96 28.82 6.21
C ASP A 103 -21.07 28.47 4.99
N GLY A 104 -20.83 27.18 4.73
CA GLY A 104 -19.96 26.68 3.68
C GLY A 104 -18.52 26.38 4.11
N THR A 105 -18.13 26.63 5.37
CA THR A 105 -16.77 26.34 5.86
C THR A 105 -16.50 24.84 5.78
N LEU A 106 -15.40 24.42 5.15
CA LEU A 106 -14.99 23.03 5.06
C LEU A 106 -14.14 22.66 6.30
N VAL A 107 -14.55 21.63 7.03
CA VAL A 107 -13.79 21.08 8.16
C VAL A 107 -13.26 19.71 7.75
N THR A 108 -11.93 19.55 7.77
CA THR A 108 -11.22 18.30 7.46
C THR A 108 -10.41 17.86 8.67
N TYR A 109 -10.47 16.57 9.00
CA TYR A 109 -9.73 15.92 10.08
C TYR A 109 -8.70 14.99 9.44
N ALA A 110 -7.42 15.31 9.56
CA ALA A 110 -6.32 14.53 8.97
C ALA A 110 -5.40 13.99 10.07
N GLY A 111 -5.21 12.67 10.10
CA GLY A 111 -4.36 11.97 11.06
C GLY A 111 -2.90 11.85 10.61
N PHE A 112 -1.98 11.99 11.57
CA PHE A 112 -0.53 11.98 11.35
C PHE A 112 0.16 11.06 12.38
N ARG A 113 1.26 10.44 11.94
CA ARG A 113 2.15 9.57 12.72
C ARG A 113 3.58 10.11 12.64
N PRO A 114 4.47 9.80 13.60
CA PRO A 114 5.85 10.27 13.58
C PRO A 114 6.67 9.67 12.42
N THR A 115 7.54 10.47 11.79
CA THR A 115 8.50 10.06 10.76
C THR A 115 9.94 10.38 11.21
N PRO A 116 10.95 9.54 10.90
CA PRO A 116 12.35 9.83 11.24
C PRO A 116 13.00 10.99 10.44
N ARG A 117 12.46 11.31 9.26
CA ARG A 117 12.87 12.38 8.33
C ARG A 117 11.66 12.99 7.59
N HIS A 118 11.90 14.05 6.84
CA HIS A 118 10.95 14.69 5.91
C HIS A 118 10.70 13.86 4.64
N ALA A 119 9.60 14.10 3.93
CA ALA A 119 9.17 13.39 2.70
C ALA A 119 10.22 13.38 1.58
N ARG A 120 11.03 14.44 1.52
CA ARG A 120 12.06 14.69 0.52
C ARG A 120 13.44 14.80 1.16
N GLU A 121 13.75 13.93 2.11
CA GLU A 121 15.12 13.70 2.58
C GLU A 121 15.57 12.28 2.20
N GLY A 122 16.44 12.17 1.20
CA GLY A 122 17.20 10.95 0.88
C GLY A 122 18.24 10.64 1.96
N GLY A 123 19.20 9.76 1.67
CA GLY A 123 20.33 9.51 2.58
C GLY A 123 21.28 10.72 2.67
N GLU A 124 21.38 11.47 1.58
CA GLU A 124 22.37 12.49 1.23
C GLU A 124 21.71 13.83 0.85
N PRO A 125 22.50 14.89 0.62
CA PRO A 125 21.99 16.13 0.03
C PRO A 125 21.65 15.94 -1.46
N TRP A 126 20.51 16.46 -1.91
CA TRP A 126 20.02 16.44 -3.30
C TRP A 126 20.97 16.93 -4.41
N THR A 127 22.09 17.55 -4.05
CA THR A 127 23.14 18.01 -4.96
C THR A 127 24.30 17.02 -5.10
N ASP A 128 24.28 15.92 -4.36
CA ASP A 128 25.25 14.85 -4.49
C ASP A 128 24.92 14.00 -5.72
N THR A 129 25.95 13.56 -6.44
CA THR A 129 25.80 12.68 -7.61
C THR A 129 26.00 11.21 -7.23
N VAL A 130 26.18 10.92 -5.94
CA VAL A 130 26.39 9.58 -5.38
C VAL A 130 25.35 9.33 -4.28
N ASP A 131 24.40 8.44 -4.57
CA ASP A 131 23.52 7.75 -3.61
C ASP A 131 24.36 7.15 -2.46
N LYS A 132 23.97 7.45 -1.21
CA LYS A 132 24.59 6.97 0.03
C LYS A 132 23.66 6.12 0.88
N GLY A 133 22.51 5.73 0.34
CA GLY A 133 21.49 4.90 0.95
C GLY A 133 20.14 5.62 1.05
N PRO A 134 19.05 4.87 1.27
CA PRO A 134 17.71 5.41 1.28
C PRO A 134 17.46 6.42 2.41
N GLY A 135 16.46 7.27 2.20
CA GLY A 135 15.90 8.15 3.22
C GLY A 135 15.17 7.39 4.34
N SER A 136 14.45 8.13 5.19
CA SER A 136 13.78 7.53 6.35
C SER A 136 12.47 8.25 6.71
N TYR A 137 11.52 8.21 5.78
CA TYR A 137 10.21 8.86 5.88
C TYR A 137 9.10 7.82 6.06
N PHE A 138 9.06 6.80 5.21
CA PHE A 138 8.13 5.68 5.29
C PHE A 138 8.48 4.69 6.41
N ALA A 139 9.69 4.78 6.97
CA ALA A 139 10.06 4.11 8.22
C ALA A 139 9.22 4.58 9.42
N PHE A 140 8.88 3.67 10.32
CA PHE A 140 8.24 3.96 11.62
C PHE A 140 9.31 4.05 12.71
N PRO A 141 9.42 5.16 13.47
CA PRO A 141 10.41 5.29 14.54
C PRO A 141 10.04 4.40 15.75
N PRO A 142 10.98 4.06 16.64
CA PRO A 142 10.66 3.36 17.89
C PRO A 142 9.55 4.08 18.69
N PHE A 143 8.73 3.32 19.40
CA PHE A 143 7.62 3.82 20.23
C PHE A 143 6.51 4.60 19.48
N TYR A 144 6.43 4.52 18.14
CA TYR A 144 5.41 5.22 17.33
C TYR A 144 3.96 5.03 17.78
N PHE A 145 3.64 3.89 18.41
CA PHE A 145 2.32 3.55 18.94
C PHE A 145 2.03 4.11 20.35
N GLN A 146 2.99 4.81 20.98
CA GLN A 146 2.84 5.42 22.31
C GLN A 146 2.82 6.95 22.21
N ASN A 147 1.63 7.53 22.37
CA ASN A 147 1.37 8.98 22.49
C ASN A 147 1.93 9.89 21.37
N ARG A 148 2.40 9.33 20.25
CA ARG A 148 3.02 10.07 19.13
C ARG A 148 2.09 10.31 17.94
N THR A 149 0.88 9.73 17.91
CA THR A 149 -0.12 10.07 16.88
C THR A 149 -0.95 11.28 17.28
N PHE A 150 -1.32 12.05 16.27
CA PHE A 150 -2.09 13.29 16.40
C PHE A 150 -2.84 13.53 15.10
N GLY A 151 -3.48 14.68 15.00
CA GLY A 151 -3.92 15.17 13.71
C GLY A 151 -4.21 16.67 13.68
N LEU A 152 -4.51 17.13 12.47
CA LEU A 152 -4.93 18.49 12.20
C LEU A 152 -6.44 18.50 11.95
N VAL A 153 -7.15 19.31 12.74
CA VAL A 153 -8.48 19.77 12.34
C VAL A 153 -8.27 21.05 11.54
N ILE A 154 -8.57 21.00 10.25
CA ILE A 154 -8.36 22.11 9.31
C ILE A 154 -9.72 22.70 8.98
N ARG A 155 -9.92 23.96 9.40
CA ARG A 155 -11.13 24.75 9.14
C ARG A 155 -10.82 25.73 8.01
N ASP A 156 -11.24 25.39 6.81
CA ASP A 156 -11.07 26.16 5.58
C ASP A 156 -12.32 27.00 5.30
N GLU A 157 -12.17 28.31 5.46
CA GLU A 157 -13.25 29.29 5.34
C GLU A 157 -13.31 29.90 3.92
N VAL A 158 -12.48 29.45 2.98
CA VAL A 158 -12.40 29.97 1.61
C VAL A 158 -13.62 29.58 0.76
N PRO A 159 -14.18 28.35 0.85
CA PRO A 159 -15.47 28.03 0.20
C PRO A 159 -16.64 28.88 0.75
N ALA A 160 -16.55 29.35 2.00
CA ALA A 160 -17.48 30.30 2.61
C ALA A 160 -17.20 31.78 2.20
N GLY A 161 -16.40 32.00 1.15
CA GLY A 161 -16.10 33.32 0.60
C GLY A 161 -15.10 34.16 1.41
N ARG A 162 -14.46 33.59 2.44
CA ARG A 162 -13.48 34.29 3.29
C ARG A 162 -12.04 34.02 2.82
N GLN A 163 -11.05 34.57 3.50
CA GLN A 163 -9.63 34.48 3.14
C GLN A 163 -8.82 33.92 4.31
N LYS A 164 -9.23 32.75 4.80
CA LYS A 164 -8.72 32.19 6.06
C LYS A 164 -8.81 30.66 6.07
N ILE A 165 -7.70 30.01 6.42
CA ILE A 165 -7.64 28.59 6.76
C ILE A 165 -6.96 28.47 8.13
N THR A 166 -7.52 27.69 9.04
CA THR A 166 -7.00 27.54 10.41
C THR A 166 -6.77 26.06 10.73
N ALA A 167 -5.54 25.71 11.10
CA ALA A 167 -5.18 24.37 11.56
C ALA A 167 -5.15 24.32 13.09
N TYR A 168 -5.77 23.29 13.66
CA TYR A 168 -5.78 23.01 15.09
C TYR A 168 -5.13 21.65 15.36
N LEU A 169 -4.15 21.59 16.26
CA LEU A 169 -3.47 20.37 16.66
C LEU A 169 -4.29 19.59 17.70
N LYS A 170 -4.65 18.35 17.36
CA LYS A 170 -5.33 17.38 18.23
C LYS A 170 -4.43 16.17 18.46
N PRO A 171 -3.70 16.08 19.59
CA PRO A 171 -3.08 14.83 20.03
C PRO A 171 -4.16 13.77 20.29
N ASN A 172 -3.89 12.50 19.98
CA ASN A 172 -4.81 11.41 20.33
C ASN A 172 -4.68 11.02 21.80
N VAL A 173 -3.44 10.90 22.29
CA VAL A 173 -3.12 10.47 23.66
C VAL A 173 -1.88 11.24 24.14
N GLY A 174 -1.88 11.67 25.41
CA GLY A 174 -0.77 12.41 26.00
C GLY A 174 -0.72 13.89 25.62
N THR A 175 0.20 14.64 26.25
CA THR A 175 0.45 16.05 25.93
C THR A 175 1.58 16.15 24.91
N MET A 176 1.38 17.01 23.91
CA MET A 176 2.43 17.40 22.95
C MET A 176 2.82 18.85 23.21
N ILE A 177 4.11 19.18 23.18
CA ILE A 177 4.67 20.47 23.59
C ILE A 177 5.49 21.11 22.47
N ASN A 178 5.68 22.43 22.52
CA ASN A 178 6.62 23.18 21.66
C ASN A 178 6.49 22.88 20.15
N ASN A 179 5.30 22.46 19.73
CA ASN A 179 5.01 21.86 18.43
C ASN A 179 5.13 22.90 17.30
N SER A 180 5.48 22.45 16.11
CA SER A 180 5.64 23.29 14.92
C SER A 180 4.61 22.98 13.83
N PHE A 181 4.27 24.01 13.06
CA PHE A 181 3.48 23.91 11.84
C PHE A 181 4.21 24.64 10.72
N SER A 182 4.52 23.93 9.65
CA SER A 182 4.93 24.54 8.39
C SER A 182 3.85 24.35 7.33
N ALA A 183 3.63 25.38 6.51
CA ALA A 183 2.73 25.34 5.36
C ALA A 183 3.38 26.06 4.18
N PHE A 184 3.28 25.45 2.99
CA PHE A 184 3.91 25.91 1.76
C PHE A 184 2.86 26.00 0.64
N ARG A 185 2.76 27.17 0.00
CA ARG A 185 1.88 27.42 -1.15
C ARG A 185 2.70 28.11 -2.23
N ARG A 186 2.68 27.60 -3.47
CA ARG A 186 3.39 28.21 -4.60
C ARG A 186 2.48 29.23 -5.29
N LEU A 187 2.89 30.50 -5.34
CA LEU A 187 2.12 31.58 -6.00
C LEU A 187 2.55 31.84 -7.45
N ASP A 188 3.85 31.74 -7.74
CA ASP A 188 4.41 32.03 -9.06
C ASP A 188 5.09 30.77 -9.64
N PRO A 189 4.56 30.16 -10.72
CA PRO A 189 5.10 28.93 -11.27
C PRO A 189 6.45 29.13 -11.99
N ASN A 190 6.87 30.38 -12.21
CA ASN A 190 8.15 30.73 -12.83
C ASN A 190 9.28 30.85 -11.79
N VAL A 191 8.95 30.98 -10.50
CA VAL A 191 9.94 31.06 -9.41
C VAL A 191 10.36 29.65 -9.02
N ILE A 192 11.67 29.38 -9.04
CA ILE A 192 12.29 28.06 -8.82
C ILE A 192 12.57 27.75 -7.33
N GLU A 193 11.97 28.51 -6.43
CA GLU A 193 12.01 28.33 -4.98
C GLU A 193 10.59 28.21 -4.46
N TYR A 194 10.39 27.47 -3.37
CA TYR A 194 9.12 27.48 -2.63
C TYR A 194 8.99 28.84 -1.93
N GLY A 195 8.48 29.84 -2.66
CA GLY A 195 8.58 31.25 -2.27
C GLY A 195 7.88 31.67 -0.97
N TRP A 196 7.20 30.73 -0.29
CA TRP A 196 6.40 30.98 0.90
C TRP A 196 6.50 29.79 1.86
N LYS A 197 7.12 30.00 3.02
CA LYS A 197 7.11 29.09 4.17
C LYS A 197 6.45 29.79 5.35
N MET A 198 5.26 29.36 5.74
CA MET A 198 4.83 29.56 7.13
C MET A 198 5.64 28.63 8.03
N GLY A 199 6.05 29.10 9.21
CA GLY A 199 6.76 28.31 10.22
C GLY A 199 6.43 28.85 11.59
N VAL A 200 5.44 28.26 12.26
CA VAL A 200 4.84 28.78 13.50
C VAL A 200 4.70 27.69 14.55
N GLY A 201 4.57 28.10 15.81
CA GLY A 201 4.15 27.20 16.88
C GLY A 201 2.62 27.05 16.94
N TYR A 202 2.15 26.05 17.69
CA TYR A 202 0.75 25.99 18.14
C TYR A 202 0.62 26.58 19.55
N THR A 203 -0.50 27.28 19.79
CA THR A 203 -0.80 27.90 21.09
C THR A 203 -2.14 27.40 21.63
N ASN A 204 -2.18 27.03 22.91
CA ASN A 204 -3.38 26.67 23.66
C ASN A 204 -4.22 27.94 23.92
N PRO A 205 -5.48 28.01 23.46
CA PRO A 205 -6.30 29.23 23.53
C PRO A 205 -6.77 29.59 24.95
N LYS A 206 -6.60 28.70 25.95
CA LYS A 206 -7.05 28.93 27.33
C LYS A 206 -5.99 29.57 28.22
N ASP A 207 -4.71 29.29 27.97
CA ASP A 207 -3.59 29.70 28.84
C ASP A 207 -2.40 30.31 28.09
N GLY A 208 -2.41 30.33 26.75
CA GLY A 208 -1.33 30.89 25.93
C GLY A 208 -0.06 30.04 25.89
N THR A 209 -0.05 28.84 26.47
CA THR A 209 1.10 27.94 26.45
C THR A 209 1.20 27.16 25.13
N GLN A 210 2.36 26.57 24.85
CA GLN A 210 2.53 25.61 23.75
C GLN A 210 2.23 24.16 24.17
N ARG A 211 1.48 23.95 25.27
CA ARG A 211 1.09 22.62 25.77
C ARG A 211 -0.27 22.21 25.21
N CYS A 212 -0.23 21.27 24.28
CA CYS A 212 -1.40 20.79 23.54
C CYS A 212 -1.87 19.45 24.12
N ASN A 213 -3.11 19.41 24.60
CA ASN A 213 -3.72 18.23 25.22
C ASN A 213 -4.81 17.65 24.30
N PRO A 214 -5.20 16.37 24.46
CA PRO A 214 -6.35 15.82 23.74
C PRO A 214 -7.64 16.52 24.20
N ALA A 215 -8.42 17.05 23.24
CA ALA A 215 -9.71 17.67 23.51
C ALA A 215 -10.72 17.35 22.40
N THR A 216 -12.01 17.38 22.74
CA THR A 216 -13.11 17.07 21.81
C THR A 216 -13.62 18.30 21.07
N ALA A 217 -13.63 19.47 21.72
CA ALA A 217 -14.10 20.72 21.13
C ALA A 217 -12.98 21.44 20.36
N ILE A 218 -13.24 21.88 19.13
CA ILE A 218 -12.22 22.57 18.30
C ILE A 218 -11.71 23.85 18.98
N ALA A 219 -12.58 24.58 19.69
CA ALA A 219 -12.21 25.78 20.44
C ALA A 219 -11.29 25.52 21.66
N ASP A 220 -11.14 24.27 22.08
CA ASP A 220 -10.24 23.84 23.16
C ASP A 220 -8.89 23.34 22.63
N LEU A 221 -8.76 23.11 21.32
CA LEU A 221 -7.54 22.63 20.70
C LEU A 221 -6.49 23.74 20.58
N CYS A 222 -5.22 23.32 20.63
CA CYS A 222 -4.08 24.14 20.25
C CYS A 222 -4.25 24.66 18.81
N VAL A 223 -4.10 25.96 18.58
CA VAL A 223 -4.32 26.59 17.27
C VAL A 223 -3.01 27.13 16.69
N ALA A 224 -2.77 26.89 15.40
CA ALA A 224 -1.68 27.53 14.65
C ALA A 224 -2.11 28.93 14.17
N GLN A 225 -1.14 29.75 13.75
CA GLN A 225 -1.45 30.98 13.03
C GLN A 225 -2.25 30.66 11.76
N SER A 226 -3.37 31.35 11.55
CA SER A 226 -4.20 31.13 10.36
C SER A 226 -3.45 31.51 9.07
N ILE A 227 -3.61 30.69 8.04
CA ILE A 227 -3.17 31.00 6.68
C ILE A 227 -4.19 31.98 6.08
N THR A 228 -3.72 33.12 5.57
CA THR A 228 -4.54 34.21 5.00
C THR A 228 -4.01 34.64 3.63
N ASP A 229 -4.63 35.66 3.02
CA ASP A 229 -4.23 36.27 1.75
C ASP A 229 -2.97 37.17 1.83
N TYR A 230 -2.32 37.27 2.99
CA TYR A 230 -1.27 38.25 3.24
C TYR A 230 -0.25 37.75 4.26
N TRP A 231 0.78 37.01 3.83
CA TRP A 231 1.90 36.61 4.71
C TRP A 231 3.29 36.95 4.16
N ARG A 232 4.27 37.05 5.07
CA ARG A 232 5.50 37.83 4.90
C ARG A 232 6.73 36.98 4.54
N LEU A 233 7.62 37.55 3.74
CA LEU A 233 9.02 37.15 3.62
C LEU A 233 9.90 38.00 4.56
N ALA A 234 11.10 37.50 4.89
CA ALA A 234 12.09 38.24 5.66
C ALA A 234 12.70 39.41 4.86
N ASP A 235 12.72 39.32 3.53
CA ASP A 235 13.16 40.38 2.60
C ASP A 235 12.11 41.50 2.45
N GLU A 236 11.54 41.93 3.57
CA GLU A 236 10.41 42.87 3.68
C GLU A 236 10.76 44.30 3.22
N ALA A 237 11.96 44.53 2.67
CA ALA A 237 12.42 45.81 2.14
C ALA A 237 12.03 46.06 0.67
N GLN A 238 12.00 45.04 -0.20
CA GLN A 238 11.82 45.26 -1.65
C GLN A 238 10.36 45.23 -2.14
N TYR A 239 9.41 44.79 -1.31
CA TYR A 239 8.00 44.60 -1.68
C TYR A 239 7.00 45.46 -0.87
N GLN A 240 7.47 46.47 -0.12
CA GLN A 240 6.57 47.33 0.64
C GLN A 240 5.61 48.11 -0.27
N GLY A 241 4.31 47.97 -0.02
CA GLY A 241 3.24 48.68 -0.76
C GLY A 241 2.63 47.93 -1.95
N LEU A 242 3.08 46.70 -2.29
CA LEU A 242 2.54 45.93 -3.41
C LEU A 242 1.78 44.67 -2.98
N THR A 243 0.46 44.80 -2.79
CA THR A 243 -0.48 43.67 -2.82
C THR A 243 -0.56 43.10 -4.24
N ARG A 244 0.13 42.00 -4.53
CA ARG A 244 -0.08 41.29 -5.80
C ARG A 244 -1.48 40.62 -5.79
N PRO A 245 -2.34 40.76 -6.83
CA PRO A 245 -3.71 40.21 -6.83
C PRO A 245 -3.83 38.66 -6.84
N ASP A 246 -2.73 37.97 -7.08
CA ASP A 246 -2.56 36.52 -7.02
C ASP A 246 -2.39 35.98 -5.58
N ASN A 247 -2.01 36.82 -4.61
CA ASN A 247 -1.84 36.41 -3.20
C ASN A 247 -3.12 35.83 -2.54
N LYS A 248 -4.31 36.23 -3.01
CA LYS A 248 -5.60 35.77 -2.45
C LYS A 248 -5.76 34.25 -2.45
N LEU A 249 -6.35 33.72 -1.38
CA LEU A 249 -6.71 32.30 -1.28
C LEU A 249 -7.93 32.01 -2.15
N ARG A 250 -7.91 30.87 -2.84
CA ARG A 250 -8.87 30.44 -3.85
C ARG A 250 -9.13 28.94 -3.71
N VAL A 251 -10.37 28.51 -3.94
CA VAL A 251 -10.68 27.07 -4.07
C VAL A 251 -9.83 26.48 -5.20
N GLY A 252 -9.18 25.35 -4.94
CA GLY A 252 -8.17 24.74 -5.83
C GLY A 252 -6.72 25.15 -5.56
N ASP A 253 -6.44 26.08 -4.64
CA ASP A 253 -5.07 26.33 -4.17
C ASP A 253 -4.45 25.05 -3.56
N LYS A 254 -3.15 24.86 -3.84
CA LYS A 254 -2.34 23.77 -3.30
C LYS A 254 -1.56 24.26 -2.07
N ILE A 255 -1.69 23.55 -0.95
CA ILE A 255 -0.96 23.86 0.29
C ILE A 255 -0.35 22.56 0.82
N GLU A 256 0.97 22.40 0.72
CA GLU A 256 1.68 21.34 1.44
C GLU A 256 1.74 21.70 2.93
N MET A 257 1.30 20.80 3.79
CA MET A 257 1.24 20.97 5.24
C MET A 257 2.16 19.96 5.93
N SER A 258 3.03 20.46 6.81
CA SER A 258 4.05 19.71 7.53
C SER A 258 4.01 20.08 9.02
N PRO A 259 3.20 19.38 9.84
CA PRO A 259 3.26 19.51 11.29
C PRO A 259 4.47 18.74 11.87
N GLY A 260 5.03 19.23 12.97
CA GLY A 260 6.04 18.57 13.78
C GLY A 260 5.67 18.63 15.25
N VAL A 261 5.93 17.56 15.99
CA VAL A 261 5.46 17.42 17.39
C VAL A 261 6.58 17.00 18.33
N PHE A 262 6.50 17.45 19.57
CA PHE A 262 7.45 17.07 20.63
C PHE A 262 6.69 16.57 21.86
N LEU A 263 7.31 15.66 22.59
CA LEU A 263 6.84 15.13 23.87
C LEU A 263 7.57 15.81 25.04
N ASP A 264 6.98 15.77 26.23
CA ASP A 264 7.69 16.11 27.47
C ASP A 264 8.95 15.22 27.64
N TYR A 265 10.07 15.83 28.02
CA TYR A 265 11.40 15.22 27.92
C TYR A 265 12.32 15.52 29.11
N VAL A 266 13.34 14.68 29.30
CA VAL A 266 14.35 14.86 30.37
C VAL A 266 15.20 16.10 30.03
N PRO A 267 15.25 17.13 30.90
CA PRO A 267 15.96 18.38 30.61
C PRO A 267 17.43 18.17 30.21
N GLY A 268 17.84 18.82 29.11
CA GLY A 268 19.18 18.69 28.54
C GLY A 268 19.38 17.47 27.62
N THR A 269 18.33 16.72 27.30
CA THR A 269 18.37 15.56 26.38
C THR A 269 17.25 15.64 25.34
N ASP A 270 17.21 14.70 24.40
CA ASP A 270 16.06 14.39 23.54
C ASP A 270 15.31 13.10 23.94
N ILE A 271 15.38 12.72 25.22
CA ILE A 271 14.73 11.51 25.77
C ILE A 271 13.33 11.85 26.32
N ALA A 272 12.29 11.22 25.77
CA ALA A 272 10.90 11.38 26.18
C ALA A 272 10.64 10.80 27.59
N LEU A 273 9.93 11.55 28.44
CA LEU A 273 9.61 11.15 29.82
C LEU A 273 8.62 9.98 29.93
N ILE A 274 7.89 9.67 28.85
CA ILE A 274 6.83 8.66 28.86
C ILE A 274 7.31 7.21 28.64
N ASP A 275 8.42 7.03 27.93
CA ASP A 275 8.92 5.70 27.51
C ASP A 275 10.43 5.59 27.31
N GLY A 276 11.19 6.71 27.39
CA GLY A 276 12.63 6.71 27.13
C GLY A 276 13.01 6.69 25.65
N GLY A 277 12.06 6.77 24.72
CA GLY A 277 12.31 6.98 23.30
C GLY A 277 12.72 8.41 22.97
N HIS A 278 12.86 8.73 21.68
CA HIS A 278 13.04 10.12 21.25
C HIS A 278 11.83 10.98 21.62
N ASN A 279 12.08 12.24 22.00
CA ASN A 279 11.07 13.25 22.31
C ASN A 279 10.57 14.02 21.10
N ARG A 280 11.23 13.86 19.94
CA ARG A 280 11.00 14.63 18.72
C ARG A 280 11.02 13.69 17.53
N ASP A 281 10.02 13.82 16.70
CA ASP A 281 9.90 13.15 15.42
C ASP A 281 9.36 14.18 14.40
N TYR A 282 9.65 13.98 13.13
CA TYR A 282 8.94 14.68 12.06
C TYR A 282 7.56 14.03 11.87
N SER A 283 6.79 14.42 10.85
CA SER A 283 5.58 13.67 10.46
C SER A 283 5.35 13.76 8.95
N PHE A 284 4.36 13.02 8.45
CA PHE A 284 3.96 13.06 7.04
C PHE A 284 3.70 14.49 6.54
N GLU A 285 4.39 14.91 5.49
CA GLU A 285 3.96 16.04 4.66
C GLU A 285 2.77 15.63 3.78
N GLN A 286 1.71 16.42 3.86
CA GLN A 286 0.43 16.13 3.20
C GLN A 286 -0.05 17.31 2.36
N LEU A 287 -0.57 17.01 1.18
CA LEU A 287 -1.12 18.03 0.29
C LEU A 287 -2.59 18.29 0.63
N TYR A 288 -2.85 19.50 1.15
CA TYR A 288 -4.20 20.05 1.26
C TYR A 288 -4.55 20.83 -0.02
N VAL A 289 -5.73 20.59 -0.56
CA VAL A 289 -6.31 21.40 -1.64
C VAL A 289 -7.49 22.18 -1.09
N VAL A 290 -7.44 23.50 -1.22
CA VAL A 290 -8.44 24.43 -0.68
C VAL A 290 -9.82 24.14 -1.29
N GLY A 291 -10.82 23.94 -0.43
CA GLY A 291 -12.17 23.48 -0.80
C GLY A 291 -12.31 22.00 -1.19
N LYS A 292 -11.26 21.17 -1.07
CA LYS A 292 -11.31 19.70 -1.30
C LYS A 292 -10.86 18.88 -0.08
N GLY A 293 -9.86 19.33 0.66
CA GLY A 293 -9.27 18.57 1.78
C GLY A 293 -7.90 17.97 1.44
N MET A 294 -7.48 16.95 2.20
CA MET A 294 -6.25 16.19 1.91
C MET A 294 -6.42 15.33 0.66
N VAL A 295 -5.37 15.24 -0.16
CA VAL A 295 -5.35 14.43 -1.39
C VAL A 295 -4.01 13.72 -1.57
N PRO A 296 -3.98 12.53 -2.22
CA PRO A 296 -2.74 11.91 -2.66
C PRO A 296 -1.99 12.79 -3.67
N TRP A 297 -0.65 12.80 -3.60
CA TRP A 297 0.18 13.76 -4.34
C TRP A 297 1.44 13.14 -4.97
N TYR A 298 2.00 13.91 -5.91
CA TYR A 298 3.30 13.68 -6.54
C TYR A 298 3.97 15.04 -6.84
N GLY A 299 5.29 15.06 -7.01
CA GLY A 299 6.05 16.27 -7.32
C GLY A 299 6.26 16.43 -8.82
N ILE A 300 5.83 17.57 -9.41
CA ILE A 300 6.04 17.88 -10.83
C ILE A 300 7.25 18.79 -11.06
N ALA A 301 7.66 18.94 -12.32
CA ALA A 301 8.78 19.82 -12.67
C ALA A 301 8.38 21.31 -12.58
N PRO A 302 9.28 22.22 -12.16
CA PRO A 302 10.63 21.96 -11.66
C PRO A 302 10.65 21.61 -10.16
N LYS A 303 11.65 20.82 -9.72
CA LYS A 303 11.99 20.56 -8.31
C LYS A 303 10.83 19.96 -7.45
N LEU A 304 10.17 18.94 -7.99
CA LEU A 304 9.15 18.15 -7.26
C LEU A 304 8.00 18.98 -6.64
N ASP A 305 7.52 20.00 -7.34
CA ASP A 305 6.43 20.90 -6.95
C ASP A 305 5.12 20.13 -6.67
N THR A 306 4.65 20.21 -5.43
CA THR A 306 3.59 19.35 -4.87
C THR A 306 2.28 19.51 -5.63
N THR A 307 1.80 18.43 -6.25
CA THR A 307 0.62 18.44 -7.12
C THR A 307 -0.26 17.22 -6.83
N PRO A 308 -1.60 17.36 -6.84
CA PRO A 308 -2.49 16.21 -6.66
C PRO A 308 -2.22 15.17 -7.75
N LEU A 309 -2.18 13.89 -7.36
CA LEU A 309 -2.15 12.80 -8.32
C LEU A 309 -3.44 12.83 -9.17
N PRO A 310 -3.35 12.68 -10.51
CA PRO A 310 -4.54 12.57 -11.35
C PRO A 310 -5.39 11.35 -10.94
N ASP A 311 -6.71 11.51 -10.99
CA ASP A 311 -7.64 10.53 -10.44
C ASP A 311 -7.48 9.12 -11.07
N ASP A 312 -7.07 9.03 -12.33
CA ASP A 312 -6.83 7.76 -13.02
C ASP A 312 -5.59 6.99 -12.53
N ALA A 313 -4.70 7.61 -11.73
CA ALA A 313 -3.60 6.93 -11.04
C ALA A 313 -3.96 6.50 -9.61
N LEU A 314 -5.14 6.90 -9.11
CA LEU A 314 -5.58 6.62 -7.74
C LEU A 314 -6.18 5.22 -7.63
N LEU A 315 -5.33 4.19 -7.61
CA LEU A 315 -5.77 2.78 -7.54
C LEU A 315 -6.69 2.49 -6.34
N GLY A 316 -6.55 3.22 -5.23
CA GLY A 316 -7.43 3.19 -4.07
C GLY A 316 -8.28 4.45 -3.87
N GLY A 317 -8.49 5.29 -4.90
CA GLY A 317 -9.15 6.59 -4.74
C GLY A 317 -8.37 7.53 -3.83
N GLN A 318 -9.03 8.31 -2.98
CA GLN A 318 -8.35 9.17 -1.98
C GLN A 318 -7.64 8.36 -0.88
N ALA A 319 -7.91 7.05 -0.79
CA ALA A 319 -7.17 6.10 0.05
C ALA A 319 -5.89 5.56 -0.61
N SER A 320 -5.49 6.08 -1.78
CA SER A 320 -4.20 5.77 -2.41
C SER A 320 -3.02 6.42 -1.67
N VAL A 321 -1.91 5.71 -1.51
CA VAL A 321 -0.64 6.25 -0.98
C VAL A 321 0.01 7.14 -2.04
N SER A 322 0.44 8.34 -1.64
CA SER A 322 1.20 9.29 -2.46
C SER A 322 2.51 8.71 -2.99
N TYR A 323 3.07 9.34 -4.04
CA TYR A 323 4.39 8.98 -4.57
C TYR A 323 5.49 9.18 -3.51
N ASN A 324 6.44 8.24 -3.41
CA ASN A 324 7.47 8.24 -2.36
C ASN A 324 8.76 8.96 -2.80
N TYR A 325 9.18 9.99 -2.10
CA TYR A 325 10.40 10.76 -2.42
C TYR A 325 11.55 10.53 -1.44
N SER A 326 11.49 9.43 -0.69
CA SER A 326 12.49 9.02 0.32
C SER A 326 13.26 7.74 -0.04
N GLU A 327 13.06 7.17 -1.23
CA GLU A 327 13.78 5.98 -1.71
C GLU A 327 13.56 4.72 -0.86
N GLU A 328 12.41 4.65 -0.18
CA GLU A 328 11.94 3.49 0.60
C GLU A 328 10.78 2.71 -0.09
N PRO A 329 10.88 2.29 -1.38
CA PRO A 329 9.78 1.63 -2.09
C PRO A 329 9.39 0.29 -1.45
N HIS A 330 10.32 -0.36 -0.74
CA HIS A 330 10.05 -1.57 0.06
C HIS A 330 9.03 -1.35 1.17
N ARG A 331 8.79 -0.10 1.60
CA ARG A 331 7.82 0.25 2.66
C ARG A 331 6.48 0.76 2.15
N VAL A 332 6.26 0.82 0.83
CA VAL A 332 5.04 1.43 0.27
C VAL A 332 3.76 0.68 0.69
N PHE A 333 3.85 -0.64 0.90
CA PHE A 333 2.73 -1.46 1.43
C PHE A 333 2.50 -1.30 2.95
N GLN A 334 3.33 -0.55 3.68
CA GLN A 334 3.26 -0.38 5.14
C GLN A 334 2.56 0.92 5.58
N GLN A 335 2.20 1.79 4.63
CA GLN A 335 1.61 3.10 4.91
C GLN A 335 0.07 3.04 5.01
N SER A 336 -0.52 3.98 5.74
CA SER A 336 -1.97 4.12 5.84
C SER A 336 -2.59 4.65 4.55
N VAL A 337 -3.92 4.61 4.46
CA VAL A 337 -4.68 5.44 3.53
C VAL A 337 -4.31 6.94 3.72
N ASN A 338 -4.22 7.69 2.63
CA ASN A 338 -3.72 9.08 2.65
C ASN A 338 -4.76 10.10 3.18
N ASN A 339 -6.03 9.70 3.26
CA ASN A 339 -7.16 10.48 3.78
C ASN A 339 -7.54 10.12 5.23
N ILE A 340 -6.66 9.45 5.98
CA ILE A 340 -6.95 8.87 7.31
C ILE A 340 -7.36 9.89 8.37
N GLY A 341 -8.35 9.51 9.19
CA GLY A 341 -8.85 10.25 10.34
C GLY A 341 -7.84 10.34 11.50
N ILE A 342 -8.12 11.20 12.46
CA ILE A 342 -7.20 11.51 13.55
C ILE A 342 -7.13 10.35 14.54
N ALA A 343 -8.25 9.92 15.10
CA ALA A 343 -8.33 8.74 15.96
C ALA A 343 -8.08 7.45 15.18
N ASP A 344 -8.47 7.38 13.90
CA ASP A 344 -8.22 6.21 13.05
C ASP A 344 -6.73 6.00 12.73
N MET A 345 -5.90 7.06 12.71
CA MET A 345 -4.44 6.93 12.73
C MET A 345 -3.91 6.26 14.01
N GLN A 346 -4.52 6.50 15.18
CA GLN A 346 -4.15 5.76 16.41
C GLN A 346 -4.54 4.28 16.30
N ARG A 347 -5.72 3.95 15.75
CA ARG A 347 -6.13 2.56 15.51
C ARG A 347 -5.19 1.84 14.55
N PHE A 348 -4.76 2.53 13.49
CA PHE A 348 -3.79 2.02 12.52
C PHE A 348 -2.46 1.64 13.17
N VAL A 349 -1.85 2.51 13.99
CA VAL A 349 -0.57 2.19 14.65
C VAL A 349 -0.69 1.12 15.73
N GLU A 350 -1.83 1.04 16.42
CA GLU A 350 -2.09 0.00 17.43
C GLU A 350 -2.26 -1.39 16.78
N GLY A 351 -3.00 -1.48 15.67
CA GLY A 351 -3.08 -2.72 14.88
C GLY A 351 -1.74 -3.10 14.23
N ARG A 352 -0.98 -2.11 13.73
CA ARG A 352 0.37 -2.32 13.20
C ARG A 352 1.28 -2.93 14.26
N ARG A 353 1.27 -2.39 15.49
CA ARG A 353 2.03 -2.92 16.62
C ARG A 353 1.78 -4.42 16.80
N LEU A 354 0.51 -4.84 16.77
CA LEU A 354 0.13 -6.25 16.92
C LEU A 354 0.56 -7.11 15.73
N PHE A 355 0.42 -6.62 14.49
CA PHE A 355 0.89 -7.31 13.27
C PHE A 355 2.38 -7.65 13.30
N HIS A 356 3.17 -6.76 13.93
CA HIS A 356 4.61 -6.91 14.13
C HIS A 356 4.99 -7.70 15.42
N THR A 357 4.04 -8.01 16.30
CA THR A 357 4.28 -8.67 17.61
C THR A 357 4.49 -10.18 17.46
N SER A 358 5.54 -10.69 18.11
CA SER A 358 5.77 -12.11 18.35
C SER A 358 4.83 -12.65 19.43
N PHE A 359 4.00 -13.64 19.09
CA PHE A 359 3.15 -14.32 20.09
C PHE A 359 3.94 -15.34 20.94
N LEU A 360 5.22 -15.57 20.65
CA LEU A 360 6.11 -16.41 21.46
C LEU A 360 6.64 -15.64 22.68
N ASP A 361 7.13 -14.42 22.47
CA ASP A 361 7.89 -13.65 23.47
C ASP A 361 7.52 -12.16 23.56
N GLY A 362 6.46 -11.72 22.88
CA GLY A 362 5.95 -10.35 22.91
C GLY A 362 6.82 -9.32 22.19
N LYS A 363 7.95 -9.70 21.58
CA LYS A 363 8.85 -8.75 20.90
C LYS A 363 8.32 -8.33 19.53
N HIS A 364 8.41 -7.05 19.22
CA HIS A 364 8.18 -6.51 17.88
C HIS A 364 9.30 -6.95 16.90
N SER A 365 9.05 -6.96 15.59
CA SER A 365 10.11 -7.23 14.59
C SER A 365 10.92 -5.98 14.26
N GLU A 366 10.27 -4.82 14.29
CA GLU A 366 10.88 -3.50 14.17
C GLU A 366 11.46 -3.07 15.51
N SER A 367 12.71 -2.59 15.48
CA SER A 367 13.50 -2.15 16.64
C SER A 367 13.40 -3.07 17.89
N PRO A 368 13.71 -4.38 17.76
CA PRO A 368 13.37 -5.43 18.74
C PRO A 368 14.10 -5.34 20.09
N THR A 369 15.12 -4.48 20.18
CA THR A 369 15.88 -4.18 21.42
C THR A 369 15.48 -2.86 22.08
N VAL A 370 14.60 -2.07 21.44
CA VAL A 370 14.21 -0.73 21.87
C VAL A 370 12.70 -0.65 22.11
N ASN A 371 11.88 -1.18 21.19
CA ASN A 371 10.43 -1.24 21.36
C ASN A 371 10.06 -2.17 22.53
N PRO A 372 9.17 -1.75 23.46
CA PRO A 372 8.89 -2.52 24.66
C PRO A 372 8.08 -3.78 24.35
N VAL A 373 8.48 -4.89 24.98
CA VAL A 373 7.80 -6.19 24.89
C VAL A 373 6.30 -6.02 25.18
N PHE A 374 5.45 -6.41 24.23
CA PHE A 374 4.00 -6.42 24.41
C PHE A 374 3.61 -7.66 25.23
N ALA A 375 3.88 -7.60 26.53
CA ALA A 375 3.81 -8.75 27.45
C ALA A 375 2.44 -9.45 27.49
N ALA A 376 1.35 -8.74 27.15
CA ALA A 376 0.02 -9.32 27.03
C ALA A 376 -0.08 -10.46 26.01
N HIS A 377 0.78 -10.45 24.98
CA HIS A 377 0.83 -11.45 23.91
C HIS A 377 2.06 -12.38 23.99
N ALA A 378 2.89 -12.28 25.02
CA ALA A 378 3.98 -13.22 25.24
C ALA A 378 3.46 -14.61 25.64
N GLY A 379 4.09 -15.67 25.16
CA GLY A 379 3.76 -17.06 25.48
C GLY A 379 2.48 -17.63 24.84
N GLN A 380 1.68 -16.80 24.16
CA GLN A 380 0.36 -17.13 23.59
C GLN A 380 0.39 -18.01 22.33
N LEU A 381 1.53 -18.13 21.65
CA LEU A 381 1.69 -18.94 20.43
C LEU A 381 1.26 -20.40 20.63
N GLY A 382 0.57 -20.98 19.66
CA GLY A 382 0.16 -22.39 19.72
C GLY A 382 1.33 -23.36 19.85
N GLU A 383 1.06 -24.56 20.38
CA GLU A 383 2.04 -25.65 20.44
C GLU A 383 2.55 -26.02 19.04
N ARG A 384 1.64 -26.02 18.05
CA ARG A 384 1.96 -26.08 16.63
C ARG A 384 1.66 -24.72 15.99
N PHE A 385 2.52 -24.32 15.06
CA PHE A 385 2.42 -23.05 14.33
C PHE A 385 3.19 -23.12 13.01
N ASN A 386 3.04 -22.08 12.19
CA ASN A 386 3.74 -21.86 10.92
C ASN A 386 4.69 -20.66 11.04
N GLU A 387 4.23 -19.54 11.64
CA GLU A 387 5.05 -18.37 11.96
C GLU A 387 4.69 -17.76 13.32
N VAL A 388 5.60 -16.96 13.91
CA VAL A 388 5.39 -16.39 15.26
C VAL A 388 4.67 -15.04 15.27
N ARG A 389 4.48 -14.43 14.10
CA ARG A 389 3.89 -13.09 13.90
C ARG A 389 3.31 -12.98 12.48
N CYS A 390 2.34 -12.09 12.25
CA CYS A 390 1.69 -11.92 10.94
C CYS A 390 2.67 -11.59 9.80
N LEU A 391 3.65 -10.71 10.07
CA LEU A 391 4.71 -10.32 9.13
C LEU A 391 5.57 -11.51 8.65
N GLY A 392 5.64 -12.62 9.40
CA GLY A 392 6.45 -13.79 9.04
C GLY A 392 6.04 -14.41 7.70
N CYS A 393 4.71 -14.51 7.48
CA CYS A 393 4.11 -14.89 6.20
C CYS A 393 3.96 -13.68 5.27
N HIS A 394 3.47 -12.54 5.78
CA HIS A 394 3.23 -11.32 5.01
C HIS A 394 4.44 -10.38 5.04
N THR A 395 5.53 -10.76 4.37
CA THR A 395 6.82 -10.04 4.44
C THR A 395 6.65 -8.59 3.96
N LEU A 396 6.93 -7.61 4.84
CA LEU A 396 6.67 -6.17 4.64
C LEU A 396 5.25 -5.82 4.14
N ASN A 397 4.23 -6.54 4.62
CA ASN A 397 2.83 -6.49 4.13
C ASN A 397 2.64 -7.00 2.68
N GLY A 398 3.71 -7.45 2.02
CA GLY A 398 3.70 -8.19 0.77
C GLY A 398 3.35 -9.66 0.98
N ARG A 399 3.85 -10.51 0.08
CA ARG A 399 3.51 -11.94 0.02
C ARG A 399 4.46 -12.79 0.88
N SER A 400 4.22 -14.10 0.94
CA SER A 400 5.29 -15.04 1.34
C SER A 400 6.47 -14.92 0.37
N PRO A 401 7.72 -14.96 0.84
CA PRO A 401 8.88 -15.06 -0.04
C PRO A 401 8.84 -16.37 -0.85
N ALA A 402 9.57 -16.40 -1.96
CA ALA A 402 9.79 -17.64 -2.70
C ALA A 402 10.40 -18.74 -1.81
N ALA A 403 9.99 -20.00 -2.01
CA ALA A 403 10.54 -21.16 -1.33
C ALA A 403 11.45 -21.96 -2.27
N ASP A 404 12.61 -22.38 -1.76
CA ASP A 404 13.56 -23.21 -2.48
C ASP A 404 13.23 -24.71 -2.33
N ILE A 405 13.71 -25.52 -3.27
CA ILE A 405 13.53 -26.98 -3.25
C ILE A 405 14.10 -27.56 -1.95
N GLY A 406 13.31 -28.39 -1.27
CA GLY A 406 13.64 -29.01 0.00
C GLY A 406 13.39 -28.13 1.24
N THR A 407 13.15 -26.82 1.10
CA THR A 407 12.89 -25.93 2.25
C THR A 407 11.45 -26.03 2.77
N PRO A 408 11.20 -25.86 4.07
CA PRO A 408 9.84 -25.88 4.63
C PRO A 408 8.95 -24.75 4.07
N LEU A 409 7.69 -25.07 3.80
CA LEU A 409 6.67 -24.13 3.36
C LEU A 409 5.94 -23.48 4.56
N ASN A 410 6.63 -23.25 5.68
CA ASN A 410 6.02 -22.72 6.91
C ASN A 410 5.56 -21.25 6.79
N LYS A 411 5.85 -20.58 5.66
CA LYS A 411 5.33 -19.25 5.32
C LYS A 411 4.13 -19.27 4.38
N PHE A 412 3.67 -20.46 3.99
CA PHE A 412 2.51 -20.71 3.15
C PHE A 412 1.44 -21.39 4.00
N ALA A 413 0.16 -21.15 3.72
CA ALA A 413 -0.90 -21.98 4.26
C ALA A 413 -0.93 -23.28 3.44
N VAL A 414 -0.79 -24.42 4.10
CA VAL A 414 -0.83 -25.75 3.50
C VAL A 414 -2.13 -26.38 3.97
N LEU A 415 -3.25 -25.97 3.35
CA LEU A 415 -4.57 -26.38 3.79
C LEU A 415 -4.82 -27.84 3.46
N THR A 416 -5.51 -28.52 4.37
CA THR A 416 -5.72 -29.98 4.32
C THR A 416 -7.14 -30.37 4.69
N ALA A 417 -7.61 -31.48 4.10
CA ALA A 417 -8.87 -32.11 4.47
C ALA A 417 -8.82 -33.63 4.28
N ALA A 418 -9.69 -34.32 5.00
CA ALA A 418 -10.01 -35.71 4.75
C ALA A 418 -10.77 -35.86 3.42
N ALA A 419 -10.82 -37.08 2.88
CA ALA A 419 -11.57 -37.36 1.65
C ALA A 419 -13.08 -37.11 1.87
N SER A 420 -13.61 -36.06 1.24
CA SER A 420 -15.03 -35.68 1.27
C SER A 420 -15.58 -35.62 -0.16
N ASN A 421 -16.78 -36.18 -0.35
CA ASN A 421 -17.59 -36.03 -1.56
C ASN A 421 -18.74 -35.01 -1.38
N THR A 422 -18.69 -34.23 -0.30
CA THR A 422 -19.68 -33.19 0.03
C THR A 422 -19.04 -31.80 -0.07
N ALA A 423 -19.85 -30.75 -0.15
CA ALA A 423 -19.35 -29.36 -0.12
C ALA A 423 -18.76 -28.92 1.24
N GLY A 424 -18.79 -29.79 2.25
CA GLY A 424 -18.19 -29.56 3.56
C GLY A 424 -16.73 -30.03 3.64
N VAL A 425 -15.86 -29.14 4.14
CA VAL A 425 -14.46 -29.46 4.46
C VAL A 425 -14.42 -30.24 5.77
N THR A 426 -14.22 -31.56 5.68
CA THR A 426 -13.89 -32.40 6.83
C THR A 426 -12.38 -32.24 7.13
N PRO A 427 -11.95 -31.77 8.31
CA PRO A 427 -10.53 -31.60 8.62
C PRO A 427 -9.75 -32.91 8.53
N ASP A 428 -8.47 -32.83 8.16
CA ASP A 428 -7.58 -33.99 8.17
C ASP A 428 -7.36 -34.52 9.60
N ALA A 429 -7.26 -35.85 9.75
CA ALA A 429 -7.14 -36.48 11.07
C ALA A 429 -5.81 -36.14 11.79
N THR A 430 -4.74 -35.96 11.03
CA THR A 430 -3.39 -35.60 11.53
C THR A 430 -3.30 -34.09 11.72
N TYR A 431 -3.55 -33.34 10.66
CA TYR A 431 -3.22 -31.92 10.54
C TYR A 431 -4.39 -30.99 10.90
N GLY A 432 -5.63 -31.45 10.80
CA GLY A 432 -6.79 -30.57 10.82
C GLY A 432 -6.96 -29.84 9.49
N VAL A 433 -7.26 -28.54 9.53
CA VAL A 433 -7.51 -27.71 8.33
C VAL A 433 -6.25 -27.10 7.69
N ASN A 434 -5.10 -27.11 8.37
CA ASN A 434 -3.84 -26.51 7.88
C ASN A 434 -2.64 -27.26 8.49
N VAL A 435 -1.61 -27.57 7.70
CA VAL A 435 -0.37 -28.13 8.25
C VAL A 435 0.41 -27.04 8.97
N GLN A 436 0.37 -27.09 10.29
CA GLN A 436 1.22 -26.30 11.19
C GLN A 436 2.56 -27.02 11.38
N GLN A 437 3.56 -26.57 10.64
CA GLN A 437 4.80 -27.32 10.38
C GLN A 437 5.80 -27.29 11.53
N LEU A 438 5.80 -26.22 12.33
CA LEU A 438 6.69 -26.02 13.48
C LEU A 438 6.03 -26.46 14.80
N SER A 439 6.82 -26.80 15.81
CA SER A 439 6.35 -27.18 17.17
C SER A 439 7.17 -26.48 18.26
N ARG A 440 6.55 -26.21 19.41
CA ARG A 440 7.24 -25.71 20.62
C ARG A 440 7.87 -26.85 21.43
N THR A 441 7.29 -28.04 21.40
CA THR A 441 7.78 -29.26 22.07
C THR A 441 8.92 -29.91 21.29
N ALA A 442 10.07 -30.08 21.97
CA ALA A 442 11.22 -30.81 21.42
C ALA A 442 10.89 -32.30 21.19
N GLY A 443 11.28 -32.85 20.04
CA GLY A 443 11.00 -34.24 19.66
C GLY A 443 9.57 -34.52 19.20
N ALA A 444 8.73 -33.49 19.04
CA ALA A 444 7.43 -33.64 18.39
C ALA A 444 7.57 -34.06 16.91
N ALA A 445 6.58 -34.79 16.37
CA ALA A 445 6.63 -35.36 15.02
C ALA A 445 6.87 -34.30 13.93
N ASP A 446 7.77 -34.58 12.99
CA ASP A 446 8.07 -33.70 11.87
C ASP A 446 6.88 -33.63 10.91
N TYR A 447 6.28 -32.43 10.81
CA TYR A 447 5.15 -32.12 9.94
C TYR A 447 5.55 -31.24 8.76
N GLY A 448 6.86 -31.04 8.52
CA GLY A 448 7.37 -30.22 7.43
C GLY A 448 6.83 -30.64 6.06
N VAL A 449 6.50 -29.64 5.24
CA VAL A 449 6.08 -29.79 3.85
C VAL A 449 7.02 -28.95 2.99
N SER A 450 7.54 -29.52 1.90
CA SER A 450 8.51 -28.82 1.04
C SER A 450 8.24 -29.07 -0.44
N ILE A 451 8.76 -28.19 -1.30
CA ILE A 451 8.77 -28.46 -2.75
C ILE A 451 9.89 -29.47 -3.02
N GLN A 452 9.54 -30.65 -3.51
CA GLN A 452 10.48 -31.72 -3.85
C GLN A 452 11.12 -31.48 -5.23
N SER A 453 10.33 -31.02 -6.19
CA SER A 453 10.72 -30.75 -7.56
C SER A 453 9.65 -29.90 -8.27
N TYR A 454 9.88 -29.57 -9.54
CA TYR A 454 8.86 -28.98 -10.41
C TYR A 454 8.68 -29.82 -11.67
N VAL A 455 7.43 -30.09 -12.05
CA VAL A 455 7.09 -30.52 -13.41
C VAL A 455 7.14 -29.28 -14.30
N LYS A 456 7.78 -29.37 -15.47
CA LYS A 456 8.03 -28.23 -16.36
C LYS A 456 7.33 -28.42 -17.71
N THR A 457 6.69 -27.36 -18.20
CA THR A 457 5.99 -27.31 -19.48
C THR A 457 6.41 -26.06 -20.24
N VAL A 458 6.90 -26.19 -21.47
CA VAL A 458 7.31 -25.05 -22.29
C VAL A 458 6.16 -24.60 -23.20
N ARG A 459 5.90 -23.30 -23.23
CA ARG A 459 5.04 -22.63 -24.21
C ARG A 459 5.90 -21.83 -25.19
N THR A 460 5.51 -21.77 -26.46
CA THR A 460 6.14 -20.93 -27.48
C THR A 460 5.18 -19.80 -27.84
N LEU A 461 5.64 -18.56 -27.74
CA LEU A 461 4.89 -17.35 -28.05
C LEU A 461 5.12 -16.93 -29.51
N ALA A 462 4.29 -16.01 -30.02
CA ALA A 462 4.52 -15.39 -31.32
C ALA A 462 5.91 -14.71 -31.36
N GLY A 463 6.66 -14.96 -32.44
CA GLY A 463 8.07 -14.57 -32.58
C GLY A 463 9.08 -15.62 -32.11
N GLY A 464 8.65 -16.76 -31.55
CA GLY A 464 9.52 -17.87 -31.16
C GLY A 464 10.14 -17.77 -29.76
N GLU A 465 9.79 -16.73 -28.99
CA GLU A 465 10.13 -16.61 -27.57
C GLU A 465 9.48 -17.76 -26.77
N THR A 466 10.23 -18.41 -25.88
CA THR A 466 9.74 -19.56 -25.10
C THR A 466 9.59 -19.21 -23.61
N VAL A 467 8.51 -19.70 -23.01
CA VAL A 467 8.20 -19.51 -21.59
C VAL A 467 8.15 -20.88 -20.93
N GLU A 468 9.01 -21.11 -19.95
CA GLU A 468 8.93 -22.30 -19.10
C GLU A 468 7.92 -22.06 -17.97
N LEU A 469 6.87 -22.86 -17.94
CA LEU A 469 5.94 -22.96 -16.82
C LEU A 469 6.42 -24.04 -15.84
N GLN A 470 6.40 -23.78 -14.54
CA GLN A 470 6.74 -24.77 -13.51
C GLN A 470 5.56 -25.09 -12.57
N LYS A 471 5.30 -26.37 -12.28
CA LYS A 471 4.24 -26.86 -11.37
C LYS A 471 4.89 -27.61 -10.19
N PRO A 472 4.72 -27.18 -8.93
CA PRO A 472 5.41 -27.78 -7.80
C PRO A 472 4.92 -29.20 -7.51
N VAL A 473 5.84 -30.07 -7.11
CA VAL A 473 5.57 -31.38 -6.51
C VAL A 473 5.95 -31.28 -5.03
N TYR A 474 5.02 -31.60 -4.13
CA TYR A 474 5.22 -31.45 -2.69
C TYR A 474 5.63 -32.77 -2.02
N ALA A 475 6.58 -32.70 -1.10
CA ALA A 475 6.91 -33.79 -0.18
C ALA A 475 6.41 -33.47 1.23
N PHE A 476 5.92 -34.50 1.93
CA PHE A 476 5.44 -34.44 3.30
C PHE A 476 6.36 -35.28 4.20
N LYS A 477 6.59 -34.80 5.43
CA LYS A 477 7.34 -35.53 6.47
C LYS A 477 6.45 -36.47 7.28
N GLY A 478 5.18 -36.12 7.44
CA GLY A 478 4.14 -37.00 7.94
C GLY A 478 3.33 -37.66 6.82
N PRO A 479 2.12 -38.18 7.11
CA PRO A 479 1.22 -38.73 6.09
C PRO A 479 0.88 -37.72 4.98
N VAL A 480 0.72 -38.18 3.74
CA VAL A 480 0.20 -37.32 2.67
C VAL A 480 -1.32 -37.16 2.89
N PRO A 481 -1.84 -35.92 2.98
CA PRO A 481 -3.27 -35.67 3.21
C PRO A 481 -4.12 -36.05 2.00
N ALA A 482 -5.39 -36.42 2.24
CA ALA A 482 -6.30 -36.86 1.18
C ALA A 482 -6.77 -35.72 0.26
N GLN A 483 -6.85 -34.49 0.78
CA GLN A 483 -7.06 -33.26 0.01
C GLN A 483 -6.06 -32.18 0.47
N LEU A 484 -5.60 -31.36 -0.47
CA LEU A 484 -4.51 -30.40 -0.30
C LEU A 484 -4.77 -29.11 -1.09
N SER A 485 -4.41 -27.97 -0.49
CA SER A 485 -4.32 -26.68 -1.17
C SER A 485 -3.18 -25.84 -0.59
N VAL A 486 -2.08 -25.70 -1.33
CA VAL A 486 -0.91 -24.90 -0.93
C VAL A 486 -1.08 -23.47 -1.39
N ARG A 487 -0.91 -22.51 -0.47
CA ARG A 487 -1.27 -21.11 -0.69
C ARG A 487 -0.22 -20.14 -0.16
N GLN A 488 0.37 -19.37 -1.05
CA GLN A 488 1.18 -18.20 -0.74
C GLN A 488 0.31 -17.20 0.04
N ALA A 489 0.86 -16.56 1.06
CA ALA A 489 0.19 -15.43 1.70
C ALA A 489 0.10 -14.27 0.68
N PRO A 490 -1.09 -13.68 0.45
CA PRO A 490 -1.22 -12.52 -0.42
C PRO A 490 -0.68 -11.25 0.26
N GLN A 491 -0.43 -10.21 -0.52
CA GLN A 491 -0.25 -8.85 0.00
C GLN A 491 -1.54 -8.34 0.68
N VAL A 492 -1.42 -7.49 1.69
CA VAL A 492 -2.56 -7.05 2.54
C VAL A 492 -3.01 -5.60 2.31
N VAL A 493 -2.49 -4.91 1.29
CA VAL A 493 -2.90 -3.54 0.93
C VAL A 493 -4.32 -3.48 0.35
N GLY A 494 -5.08 -2.43 0.73
CA GLY A 494 -6.41 -2.17 0.19
C GLY A 494 -7.52 -3.13 0.64
N MET A 495 -7.29 -3.97 1.66
CA MET A 495 -8.30 -4.95 2.09
C MET A 495 -9.61 -4.28 2.53
N GLY A 496 -9.58 -3.12 3.19
CA GLY A 496 -10.77 -2.37 3.58
C GLY A 496 -11.56 -1.78 2.41
N LEU A 497 -10.90 -1.42 1.30
CA LEU A 497 -11.60 -0.97 0.08
C LEU A 497 -12.41 -2.09 -0.56
N ILE A 498 -11.92 -3.33 -0.51
CA ILE A 498 -12.66 -4.53 -0.93
C ILE A 498 -13.81 -4.86 0.04
N GLU A 499 -13.67 -4.56 1.33
CA GLU A 499 -14.75 -4.71 2.32
C GLU A 499 -15.87 -3.69 2.09
N ALA A 500 -15.49 -2.47 1.74
CA ALA A 500 -16.38 -1.35 1.47
C ALA A 500 -17.16 -1.48 0.15
N LEU A 501 -16.92 -2.50 -0.69
CA LEU A 501 -17.78 -2.82 -1.83
C LEU A 501 -19.13 -3.34 -1.32
N ASP A 502 -20.24 -2.64 -1.63
CA ASP A 502 -21.59 -3.16 -1.38
C ASP A 502 -21.79 -4.47 -2.16
N GLU A 503 -22.50 -5.46 -1.60
CA GLU A 503 -22.69 -6.77 -2.26
C GLU A 503 -23.33 -6.66 -3.65
N ALA A 504 -24.19 -5.66 -3.87
CA ALA A 504 -24.80 -5.40 -5.17
C ALA A 504 -23.77 -5.03 -6.26
N THR A 505 -22.66 -4.37 -5.91
CA THR A 505 -21.59 -4.03 -6.86
C THR A 505 -20.87 -5.28 -7.36
N ILE A 506 -20.63 -6.27 -6.48
CA ILE A 506 -19.97 -7.53 -6.84
C ILE A 506 -20.96 -8.47 -7.55
N LEU A 507 -22.19 -8.60 -7.04
CA LEU A 507 -23.22 -9.48 -7.61
C LEU A 507 -23.72 -9.02 -8.99
N ALA A 508 -23.52 -7.76 -9.37
CA ALA A 508 -23.79 -7.25 -10.71
C ALA A 508 -22.76 -7.68 -11.76
N LEU A 509 -21.60 -8.20 -11.36
CA LEU A 509 -20.55 -8.73 -12.24
C LEU A 509 -20.63 -10.26 -12.42
N ALA A 510 -21.52 -10.93 -11.68
CA ALA A 510 -21.65 -12.38 -11.73
C ALA A 510 -22.51 -12.84 -12.91
N ASP A 511 -22.00 -13.74 -13.75
CA ASP A 511 -22.80 -14.39 -14.80
C ASP A 511 -22.66 -15.92 -14.77
N PRO A 512 -23.19 -16.59 -13.72
CA PRO A 512 -22.97 -18.02 -13.51
C PRO A 512 -23.52 -18.93 -14.61
N ASP A 513 -24.25 -18.40 -15.59
CA ASP A 513 -24.83 -19.15 -16.70
C ASP A 513 -24.22 -18.78 -18.08
N ASP A 514 -23.20 -17.92 -18.16
CA ASP A 514 -22.57 -17.45 -19.42
C ASP A 514 -23.60 -16.87 -20.40
N LYS A 515 -24.42 -15.92 -19.93
CA LYS A 515 -25.52 -15.31 -20.70
C LYS A 515 -25.03 -14.33 -21.76
N ASN A 516 -23.83 -13.77 -21.59
CA ASN A 516 -23.21 -12.93 -22.61
C ASN A 516 -22.49 -13.77 -23.71
N GLY A 517 -22.15 -15.04 -23.43
CA GLY A 517 -21.49 -15.95 -24.36
C GLY A 517 -20.00 -15.65 -24.59
N ASP A 518 -19.32 -14.96 -23.65
CA ASP A 518 -17.88 -14.71 -23.72
C ASP A 518 -17.02 -15.83 -23.10
N GLY A 519 -17.65 -16.74 -22.35
CA GLY A 519 -17.01 -17.89 -21.70
C GLY A 519 -16.50 -17.63 -20.28
N ILE A 520 -16.84 -16.48 -19.67
CA ILE A 520 -16.50 -16.10 -18.28
C ILE A 520 -17.77 -16.16 -17.41
N ARG A 521 -17.67 -16.74 -16.22
CA ARG A 521 -18.85 -17.09 -15.39
C ARG A 521 -18.94 -16.43 -14.02
N GLY A 522 -17.84 -15.85 -13.50
CA GLY A 522 -17.83 -14.97 -12.31
C GLY A 522 -18.75 -15.43 -11.17
N ILE A 523 -18.42 -16.56 -10.52
CA ILE A 523 -19.34 -17.18 -9.56
C ILE A 523 -19.09 -16.60 -8.14
N PRO A 524 -20.12 -16.12 -7.42
CA PRO A 524 -19.94 -15.69 -6.03
C PRO A 524 -19.67 -16.88 -5.10
N ASN A 525 -18.94 -16.65 -4.01
CA ASN A 525 -18.88 -17.59 -2.89
C ASN A 525 -19.54 -16.99 -1.64
N TRP A 526 -19.91 -17.84 -0.69
CA TRP A 526 -20.59 -17.42 0.53
C TRP A 526 -19.82 -17.88 1.76
N SER A 527 -19.76 -17.01 2.78
CA SER A 527 -19.14 -17.33 4.06
C SER A 527 -20.15 -17.20 5.19
N THR A 528 -20.09 -18.13 6.14
CA THR A 528 -20.81 -18.02 7.41
C THR A 528 -19.92 -17.29 8.41
N ASN A 529 -20.41 -16.19 8.97
CA ASN A 529 -19.78 -15.49 10.07
C ASN A 529 -19.63 -16.44 11.28
N PRO A 530 -18.42 -16.65 11.81
CA PRO A 530 -18.22 -17.56 12.95
C PRO A 530 -18.83 -17.04 14.25
N GLU A 531 -18.98 -15.72 14.39
CA GLU A 531 -19.45 -15.04 15.60
C GLU A 531 -20.97 -14.84 15.62
N THR A 532 -21.58 -14.45 14.48
CA THR A 532 -23.03 -14.19 14.39
C THR A 532 -23.83 -15.32 13.74
N GLY A 533 -23.17 -16.28 13.08
CA GLY A 533 -23.83 -17.34 12.30
C GLY A 533 -24.49 -16.87 10.99
N GLN A 534 -24.46 -15.57 10.67
CA GLN A 534 -25.06 -15.01 9.46
C GLN A 534 -24.28 -15.40 8.19
N ARG A 535 -24.97 -15.49 7.06
CA ARG A 535 -24.37 -15.72 5.73
C ARG A 535 -24.11 -14.38 5.05
N HIS A 536 -22.89 -14.19 4.55
CA HIS A 536 -22.45 -12.99 3.83
C HIS A 536 -21.74 -13.38 2.53
N LEU A 537 -21.62 -12.42 1.60
CA LEU A 537 -20.83 -12.58 0.39
C LEU A 537 -19.33 -12.69 0.71
N GLY A 538 -18.68 -13.69 0.13
CA GLY A 538 -17.27 -13.98 0.28
C GLY A 538 -16.37 -12.98 -0.46
N ARG A 539 -15.27 -12.56 0.16
CA ARG A 539 -14.35 -11.52 -0.33
C ARG A 539 -12.86 -11.87 -0.19
N TYR A 540 -12.47 -12.62 0.84
CA TYR A 540 -11.08 -12.83 1.23
C TYR A 540 -10.57 -14.27 1.09
N GLY A 541 -9.24 -14.38 1.05
CA GLY A 541 -8.53 -15.60 0.70
C GLY A 541 -8.55 -15.90 -0.81
N TRP A 542 -7.88 -16.99 -1.19
CA TRP A 542 -7.74 -17.42 -2.58
C TRP A 542 -9.02 -18.01 -3.19
N LYS A 543 -9.96 -18.48 -2.36
CA LYS A 543 -11.25 -19.06 -2.79
C LYS A 543 -12.47 -18.28 -2.25
N ALA A 544 -12.30 -17.00 -1.91
CA ALA A 544 -13.35 -16.10 -1.38
C ALA A 544 -14.07 -16.56 -0.09
N GLY A 545 -13.65 -17.65 0.58
CA GLY A 545 -14.41 -18.29 1.67
C GLY A 545 -14.56 -17.50 2.99
N LYS A 546 -14.17 -16.22 3.03
CA LYS A 546 -14.20 -15.34 4.21
C LYS A 546 -14.79 -13.98 3.79
N ALA A 547 -15.72 -13.43 4.57
CA ALA A 547 -16.47 -12.23 4.21
C ALA A 547 -15.84 -10.92 4.72
N THR A 548 -15.27 -10.92 5.93
CA THR A 548 -14.69 -9.72 6.56
C THR A 548 -13.18 -9.83 6.80
N VAL A 549 -12.51 -8.68 6.91
CA VAL A 549 -11.10 -8.57 7.31
C VAL A 549 -10.91 -9.15 8.72
N ARG A 550 -11.85 -8.86 9.64
CA ARG A 550 -11.88 -9.46 10.99
C ARG A 550 -11.93 -11.00 10.96
N GLN A 551 -12.79 -11.58 10.12
CA GLN A 551 -12.88 -13.04 9.95
C GLN A 551 -11.59 -13.63 9.34
N GLN A 552 -10.98 -12.93 8.37
CA GLN A 552 -9.73 -13.35 7.74
C GLN A 552 -8.56 -13.33 8.74
N ALA A 553 -8.44 -12.28 9.56
CA ALA A 553 -7.42 -12.17 10.61
C ALA A 553 -7.63 -13.22 11.72
N ALA A 554 -8.87 -13.40 12.18
CA ALA A 554 -9.20 -14.43 13.19
C ALA A 554 -8.90 -15.85 12.68
N GLY A 555 -9.15 -16.12 11.40
CA GLY A 555 -8.80 -17.37 10.74
C GLY A 555 -7.29 -17.62 10.72
N ALA A 556 -6.49 -16.62 10.35
CA ALA A 556 -5.03 -16.72 10.30
C ALA A 556 -4.40 -16.95 11.69
N PHE A 557 -4.88 -16.26 12.74
CA PHE A 557 -4.42 -16.49 14.11
C PHE A 557 -4.57 -17.97 14.52
N LEU A 558 -5.73 -18.59 14.26
CA LEU A 558 -5.94 -19.99 14.57
C LEU A 558 -5.12 -20.90 13.64
N GLN A 559 -5.25 -20.70 12.32
CA GLN A 559 -4.76 -21.64 11.30
C GLN A 559 -3.24 -21.62 11.16
N ASP A 560 -2.59 -20.46 11.25
CA ASP A 560 -1.15 -20.32 11.03
C ASP A 560 -0.36 -20.12 12.33
N MET A 561 -0.95 -19.56 13.38
CA MET A 561 -0.24 -19.26 14.63
C MET A 561 -0.68 -20.13 15.83
N GLY A 562 -1.79 -20.87 15.70
CA GLY A 562 -2.37 -21.64 16.81
C GLY A 562 -2.84 -20.75 17.97
N VAL A 563 -3.22 -19.51 17.69
CA VAL A 563 -3.67 -18.49 18.65
C VAL A 563 -5.20 -18.39 18.61
N THR A 564 -5.85 -18.39 19.77
CA THR A 564 -7.33 -18.30 19.87
C THR A 564 -7.84 -16.86 19.89
N THR A 565 -9.05 -16.67 19.36
CA THR A 565 -9.72 -15.36 19.16
C THR A 565 -11.20 -15.44 19.56
N PRO A 566 -11.95 -14.33 19.69
CA PRO A 566 -13.38 -14.37 20.00
C PRO A 566 -14.20 -15.22 19.01
N ALA A 567 -13.79 -15.24 17.74
CA ALA A 567 -14.37 -16.05 16.67
C ALA A 567 -13.96 -17.54 16.71
N PHE A 568 -12.80 -17.86 17.28
CA PHE A 568 -12.25 -19.21 17.34
C PHE A 568 -11.59 -19.45 18.71
N LYS A 569 -12.43 -19.78 19.70
CA LYS A 569 -12.05 -19.74 21.12
C LYS A 569 -11.23 -20.95 21.59
N THR A 570 -11.23 -22.06 20.85
CA THR A 570 -10.50 -23.28 21.21
C THR A 570 -9.69 -23.83 20.03
N LEU A 571 -8.55 -24.48 20.32
CA LEU A 571 -7.75 -25.16 19.29
C LEU A 571 -8.49 -26.36 18.66
N GLY A 572 -9.57 -26.83 19.28
CA GLY A 572 -10.49 -27.82 18.72
C GLY A 572 -11.11 -27.37 17.39
N CYS A 573 -11.22 -26.06 17.15
CA CYS A 573 -11.63 -25.50 15.85
C CYS A 573 -10.79 -26.03 14.67
N LEU A 574 -9.49 -26.27 14.86
CA LEU A 574 -8.61 -26.81 13.80
C LEU A 574 -9.01 -28.21 13.32
N ARG A 575 -9.69 -28.98 14.17
CA ARG A 575 -10.19 -30.34 13.88
C ARG A 575 -11.72 -30.43 13.90
N GLY A 576 -12.42 -29.29 13.75
CA GLY A 576 -13.88 -29.25 13.61
C GLY A 576 -14.66 -29.59 14.87
N ALA A 577 -14.08 -29.38 16.06
CA ALA A 577 -14.75 -29.66 17.33
C ALA A 577 -16.04 -28.83 17.50
N ALA A 578 -17.10 -29.45 18.00
CA ALA A 578 -18.44 -28.84 18.07
C ALA A 578 -18.52 -27.63 19.03
N ASP A 579 -17.63 -27.55 20.02
CA ASP A 579 -17.55 -26.43 20.98
C ASP A 579 -16.92 -25.16 20.37
N CYS A 580 -16.32 -25.25 19.17
CA CYS A 580 -15.56 -24.17 18.53
C CYS A 580 -16.28 -22.80 18.53
N LYS A 581 -17.62 -22.80 18.40
CA LYS A 581 -18.47 -21.60 18.42
C LYS A 581 -19.10 -21.30 19.78
N THR A 582 -19.29 -22.31 20.63
CA THR A 582 -20.09 -22.21 21.88
C THR A 582 -19.26 -22.21 23.16
N SER A 583 -17.94 -22.41 23.05
CA SER A 583 -17.04 -22.41 24.20
C SER A 583 -17.04 -21.10 24.98
N THR A 584 -16.92 -21.22 26.29
CA THR A 584 -16.78 -20.12 27.25
C THR A 584 -15.31 -19.83 27.59
N ALA A 585 -14.35 -20.50 26.94
CA ALA A 585 -12.93 -20.25 27.12
C ALA A 585 -12.54 -18.82 26.71
N THR A 586 -11.72 -18.16 27.55
CA THR A 586 -11.13 -16.86 27.23
C THR A 586 -10.14 -17.02 26.07
N PRO A 587 -10.31 -16.28 24.95
CA PRO A 587 -9.34 -16.30 23.86
C PRO A 587 -8.04 -15.59 24.23
N ALA A 588 -6.94 -15.95 23.56
CA ALA A 588 -5.63 -15.33 23.72
C ALA A 588 -5.62 -13.88 23.19
N VAL A 589 -6.18 -13.65 22.00
CA VAL A 589 -6.43 -12.30 21.45
C VAL A 589 -7.77 -11.81 21.98
N SER A 590 -7.79 -10.59 22.54
CA SER A 590 -9.03 -9.96 23.01
C SER A 590 -9.84 -9.39 21.85
N ASP A 591 -11.12 -9.04 22.11
CA ASP A 591 -11.99 -8.41 21.12
C ASP A 591 -11.42 -7.10 20.57
N LEU A 592 -10.90 -6.25 21.45
CA LEU A 592 -10.24 -4.98 21.08
C LEU A 592 -8.98 -5.20 20.24
N GLU A 593 -8.20 -6.25 20.52
CA GLU A 593 -6.98 -6.55 19.75
C GLU A 593 -7.31 -7.16 18.37
N LEU A 594 -8.41 -7.89 18.26
CA LEU A 594 -8.93 -8.36 16.97
C LEU A 594 -9.51 -7.20 16.13
N ASP A 595 -10.16 -6.21 16.75
CA ASP A 595 -10.58 -4.98 16.07
C ASP A 595 -9.39 -4.08 15.70
N ARG A 596 -8.33 -4.02 16.51
CA ARG A 596 -7.08 -3.30 16.19
C ARG A 596 -6.42 -3.88 14.94
N ILE A 597 -6.20 -5.20 14.87
CA ILE A 597 -5.58 -5.82 13.69
C ILE A 597 -6.46 -5.67 12.45
N ALA A 598 -7.80 -5.76 12.59
CA ALA A 598 -8.72 -5.48 11.50
C ALA A 598 -8.60 -4.03 11.03
N SER A 599 -8.62 -3.06 11.94
CA SER A 599 -8.50 -1.62 11.64
C SER A 599 -7.23 -1.31 10.85
N TYR A 600 -6.08 -1.86 11.26
CA TYR A 600 -4.82 -1.72 10.51
C TYR A 600 -4.94 -2.25 9.08
N LEU A 601 -5.43 -3.49 8.91
CA LEU A 601 -5.58 -4.12 7.59
C LEU A 601 -6.64 -3.41 6.71
N GLN A 602 -7.69 -2.85 7.31
CA GLN A 602 -8.71 -2.05 6.62
C GLN A 602 -8.15 -0.70 6.15
N LEU A 603 -7.31 -0.05 6.96
CA LEU A 603 -6.74 1.28 6.71
C LEU A 603 -5.34 1.26 6.07
N LEU A 604 -4.87 0.11 5.56
CA LEU A 604 -3.66 0.03 4.72
C LEU A 604 -3.93 0.60 3.33
N GLY A 605 -3.15 1.62 2.97
CA GLY A 605 -3.28 2.31 1.69
C GLY A 605 -2.85 1.45 0.50
N VAL A 606 -3.37 1.80 -0.68
CA VAL A 606 -2.98 1.20 -1.95
C VAL A 606 -1.98 2.12 -2.66
N PRO A 607 -0.81 1.66 -3.14
CA PRO A 607 0.10 2.53 -3.89
C PRO A 607 -0.58 3.14 -5.12
N ALA A 608 -0.35 4.42 -5.40
CA ALA A 608 -0.77 5.02 -6.66
C ALA A 608 -0.03 4.42 -7.87
N GLN A 609 -0.68 4.43 -9.04
CA GLN A 609 -0.10 3.89 -10.28
C GLN A 609 1.11 4.72 -10.71
N ARG A 610 2.25 4.05 -10.93
CA ARG A 610 3.53 4.64 -11.37
C ARG A 610 3.54 4.84 -12.88
N LYS A 611 2.79 5.84 -13.34
CA LYS A 611 2.64 6.22 -14.76
C LYS A 611 2.87 7.71 -15.07
N TYR A 612 3.07 8.53 -14.04
CA TYR A 612 3.42 9.94 -14.20
C TYR A 612 4.90 10.17 -13.89
N ALA A 613 5.55 11.04 -14.67
CA ALA A 613 6.93 11.41 -14.45
C ALA A 613 7.04 12.39 -13.28
N SER A 614 7.95 12.11 -12.35
CA SER A 614 8.28 13.02 -11.24
C SER A 614 9.25 14.12 -11.69
N GLY A 615 9.08 15.32 -11.16
CA GLY A 615 9.82 16.54 -11.50
C GLY A 615 11.24 16.65 -10.96
N TYR A 616 12.05 15.60 -11.13
CA TYR A 616 13.50 15.64 -10.90
C TYR A 616 14.17 16.63 -11.88
N THR A 617 15.36 17.11 -11.53
CA THR A 617 16.14 18.06 -12.35
C THR A 617 17.38 17.40 -12.93
N ASP A 618 17.82 17.84 -14.11
CA ASP A 618 19.02 17.34 -14.78
C ASP A 618 20.21 17.23 -13.82
N GLY A 619 20.82 16.04 -13.75
CA GLY A 619 21.95 15.74 -12.87
C GLY A 619 21.60 15.27 -11.46
N THR A 620 20.33 15.25 -11.05
CA THR A 620 19.89 14.59 -9.80
C THR A 620 19.63 13.10 -10.02
N VAL A 621 19.90 12.28 -9.00
CA VAL A 621 19.52 10.87 -9.00
C VAL A 621 17.99 10.77 -9.04
N THR A 622 17.46 9.99 -9.97
CA THR A 622 16.03 9.67 -10.07
C THR A 622 15.83 8.23 -9.61
N PRO A 623 15.03 7.96 -8.56
CA PRO A 623 14.80 6.61 -8.06
C PRO A 623 14.13 5.72 -9.12
N PRO A 624 14.42 4.40 -9.17
CA PRO A 624 13.87 3.50 -10.20
C PRO A 624 12.33 3.42 -10.25
N GLU A 625 11.63 3.76 -9.17
CA GLU A 625 10.17 3.89 -9.15
C GLU A 625 9.61 5.15 -9.82
N HIS A 626 10.47 6.14 -10.13
CA HIS A 626 10.13 7.42 -10.77
C HIS A 626 10.69 7.60 -12.18
N ASP A 627 11.53 6.68 -12.68
CA ASP A 627 12.07 6.69 -14.05
C ASP A 627 10.99 6.34 -15.10
N ILE A 628 10.08 7.30 -15.31
CA ILE A 628 8.87 7.16 -16.12
C ILE A 628 9.02 8.00 -17.39
N SER A 629 9.96 7.58 -18.25
CA SER A 629 10.22 8.18 -19.56
C SER A 629 8.98 8.24 -20.47
N ASP A 630 9.00 9.09 -21.50
CA ASP A 630 7.95 9.17 -22.52
C ASP A 630 7.69 7.82 -23.22
N ALA A 631 8.73 7.01 -23.42
CA ALA A 631 8.60 5.65 -23.93
C ALA A 631 7.91 4.73 -22.91
N THR A 632 8.27 4.83 -21.62
CA THR A 632 7.62 4.10 -20.51
C THR A 632 6.12 4.44 -20.43
N ARG A 633 5.77 5.74 -20.47
CA ARG A 633 4.36 6.21 -20.45
C ARG A 633 3.57 5.71 -21.66
N THR A 634 4.18 5.74 -22.85
CA THR A 634 3.60 5.19 -24.08
C THR A 634 3.36 3.68 -23.99
N ALA A 635 4.33 2.93 -23.44
CA ALA A 635 4.21 1.49 -23.22
C ALA A 635 3.11 1.13 -22.21
N ILE A 636 3.00 1.85 -21.09
CA ILE A 636 1.93 1.67 -20.10
C ILE A 636 0.54 1.90 -20.73
N ALA A 637 0.38 2.98 -21.50
CA ALA A 637 -0.88 3.29 -22.17
C ALA A 637 -1.26 2.22 -23.23
N ARG A 638 -0.29 1.77 -24.04
CA ARG A 638 -0.47 0.68 -25.00
C ARG A 638 -0.79 -0.64 -24.30
N GLY A 639 -0.12 -0.95 -23.20
CA GLY A 639 -0.32 -2.15 -22.39
C GLY A 639 -1.72 -2.25 -21.79
N SER A 640 -2.25 -1.14 -21.27
CA SER A 640 -3.62 -1.07 -20.75
C SER A 640 -4.66 -1.38 -21.83
N GLN A 641 -4.51 -0.78 -23.02
CA GLN A 641 -5.37 -1.07 -24.19
C GLN A 641 -5.29 -2.54 -24.60
N LEU A 642 -4.09 -3.12 -24.64
CA LEU A 642 -3.86 -4.52 -24.99
C LEU A 642 -4.43 -5.50 -23.95
N PHE A 643 -4.34 -5.17 -22.66
CA PHE A 643 -4.92 -5.94 -21.57
C PHE A 643 -6.46 -6.03 -21.69
N ALA A 644 -7.10 -4.91 -22.05
CA ALA A 644 -8.52 -4.89 -22.38
C ALA A 644 -8.84 -5.65 -23.69
N GLN A 645 -8.05 -5.48 -24.75
CA GLN A 645 -8.23 -6.18 -26.04
C GLN A 645 -8.04 -7.71 -25.93
N ALA A 646 -7.18 -8.17 -25.03
CA ALA A 646 -7.07 -9.57 -24.65
C ALA A 646 -8.37 -10.08 -23.98
N GLY A 647 -9.14 -9.21 -23.33
CA GLY A 647 -10.30 -9.60 -22.51
C GLY A 647 -9.92 -9.94 -21.06
N CYS A 648 -8.70 -9.58 -20.61
CA CYS A 648 -8.31 -9.80 -19.22
C CYS A 648 -9.24 -9.07 -18.23
N THR A 649 -9.82 -7.94 -18.65
CA THR A 649 -10.79 -7.14 -17.89
C THR A 649 -12.14 -7.82 -17.64
N GLY A 650 -12.41 -8.98 -18.25
CA GLY A 650 -13.62 -9.77 -17.98
C GLY A 650 -13.67 -10.32 -16.55
N CYS A 651 -12.51 -10.69 -15.99
CA CYS A 651 -12.35 -11.01 -14.56
C CYS A 651 -11.65 -9.85 -13.81
N HIS A 652 -10.61 -9.27 -14.43
CA HIS A 652 -9.84 -8.17 -13.84
C HIS A 652 -10.51 -6.81 -14.06
N THR A 653 -11.74 -6.64 -13.55
CA THR A 653 -12.55 -5.42 -13.68
C THR A 653 -11.77 -4.18 -13.24
N ALA A 654 -11.55 -3.27 -14.19
CA ALA A 654 -10.57 -2.18 -14.05
C ALA A 654 -11.00 -1.02 -13.14
N GLU A 655 -12.30 -0.86 -12.89
CA GLU A 655 -12.85 0.16 -12.01
C GLU A 655 -14.01 -0.43 -11.19
N LEU A 656 -14.03 -0.16 -9.88
CA LEU A 656 -15.17 -0.41 -9.00
C LEU A 656 -15.46 0.84 -8.17
N LYS A 657 -16.64 0.90 -7.57
CA LYS A 657 -17.01 1.95 -6.61
C LYS A 657 -17.40 1.35 -5.26
N THR A 658 -16.81 1.87 -4.19
CA THR A 658 -17.17 1.48 -2.81
C THR A 658 -18.46 2.14 -2.36
N GLY A 659 -19.16 1.46 -1.45
CA GLY A 659 -20.46 1.84 -0.93
C GLY A 659 -20.43 3.01 0.06
N GLY A 660 -21.62 3.47 0.42
CA GLY A 660 -21.82 4.61 1.32
C GLY A 660 -21.75 4.30 2.82
N ASN A 661 -21.63 3.03 3.21
CA ASN A 661 -21.99 2.56 4.56
C ASN A 661 -20.83 2.07 5.45
N HIS A 662 -19.61 1.91 4.92
CA HIS A 662 -18.47 1.32 5.64
C HIS A 662 -18.13 2.04 6.98
N PRO A 663 -17.76 1.36 8.08
CA PRO A 663 -17.50 2.01 9.38
C PRO A 663 -16.49 3.17 9.37
N PHE A 664 -15.38 3.04 8.64
CA PHE A 664 -14.44 4.14 8.34
C PHE A 664 -14.94 5.01 7.17
N GLN A 665 -14.84 6.34 7.26
CA GLN A 665 -15.29 7.26 6.21
C GLN A 665 -14.35 7.26 5.00
N GLU A 666 -13.07 7.06 5.25
CA GLU A 666 -11.94 6.99 4.32
C GLU A 666 -12.20 6.08 3.11
N LEU A 667 -12.95 5.00 3.38
CA LEU A 667 -13.20 3.89 2.46
C LEU A 667 -14.58 4.00 1.79
N ARG A 668 -15.42 4.98 2.16
CA ARG A 668 -16.76 5.20 1.58
C ARG A 668 -16.68 5.92 0.23
N ASN A 669 -17.56 5.57 -0.70
CA ASN A 669 -17.80 6.26 -1.98
C ASN A 669 -16.56 6.45 -2.88
N GLN A 670 -15.50 5.66 -2.70
CA GLN A 670 -14.27 5.75 -3.49
C GLN A 670 -14.49 5.10 -4.86
N THR A 671 -14.14 5.80 -5.94
CA THR A 671 -13.79 5.13 -7.21
C THR A 671 -12.40 4.53 -7.02
N ILE A 672 -12.24 3.25 -7.34
CA ILE A 672 -11.01 2.48 -7.15
C ILE A 672 -10.69 1.68 -8.40
N HIS A 673 -9.41 1.39 -8.63
CA HIS A 673 -8.93 0.61 -9.78
C HIS A 673 -8.22 -0.67 -9.31
N PRO A 674 -8.96 -1.68 -8.82
CA PRO A 674 -8.39 -2.86 -8.19
C PRO A 674 -8.00 -3.95 -9.20
N TYR A 675 -8.54 -3.91 -10.43
CA TYR A 675 -8.39 -4.93 -11.46
C TYR A 675 -8.83 -6.32 -10.95
N THR A 676 -10.06 -6.38 -10.43
CA THR A 676 -10.73 -7.61 -9.95
C THR A 676 -12.22 -7.35 -9.78
N ASP A 677 -13.04 -8.37 -10.05
CA ASP A 677 -14.45 -8.48 -9.71
C ASP A 677 -14.72 -9.09 -8.32
N VAL A 678 -13.69 -9.66 -7.67
CA VAL A 678 -13.76 -10.40 -6.40
C VAL A 678 -14.49 -11.76 -6.53
N LEU A 679 -14.83 -12.21 -7.74
CA LEU A 679 -15.58 -13.44 -8.03
C LEU A 679 -14.67 -14.66 -8.26
N LEU A 680 -15.26 -15.85 -8.35
CA LEU A 680 -14.58 -17.11 -8.67
C LEU A 680 -14.63 -17.42 -10.16
N HIS A 681 -13.50 -17.86 -10.71
CA HIS A 681 -13.38 -18.33 -12.10
C HIS A 681 -12.70 -19.70 -12.17
N ASP A 682 -13.11 -20.54 -13.11
CA ASP A 682 -12.42 -21.78 -13.45
C ASP A 682 -11.11 -21.44 -14.17
N MET A 683 -10.00 -21.63 -13.48
CA MET A 683 -8.66 -21.45 -14.05
C MET A 683 -8.11 -22.71 -14.74
N GLY A 684 -8.95 -23.74 -14.87
CA GLY A 684 -8.66 -25.03 -15.50
C GLY A 684 -7.91 -26.02 -14.62
N ALA A 685 -7.94 -27.29 -15.03
CA ALA A 685 -7.35 -28.42 -14.29
C ALA A 685 -5.85 -28.27 -13.97
N GLU A 686 -5.11 -27.46 -14.75
CA GLU A 686 -3.69 -27.20 -14.50
C GLU A 686 -3.42 -26.30 -13.28
N LEU A 687 -4.37 -25.43 -12.93
CA LEU A 687 -4.38 -24.63 -11.71
C LEU A 687 -5.32 -25.20 -10.63
N ALA A 688 -5.91 -26.38 -10.81
CA ALA A 688 -6.70 -27.01 -9.76
C ALA A 688 -5.84 -27.40 -8.55
N ASP A 689 -6.36 -27.17 -7.35
CA ASP A 689 -5.95 -27.89 -6.14
C ASP A 689 -6.77 -29.19 -6.00
N THR A 690 -6.97 -29.73 -4.79
CA THR A 690 -7.91 -30.84 -4.56
C THR A 690 -8.96 -30.54 -3.49
N MET A 691 -9.24 -29.26 -3.20
CA MET A 691 -10.12 -28.83 -2.10
C MET A 691 -11.31 -27.99 -2.58
N THR A 692 -12.47 -28.23 -1.96
CA THR A 692 -13.68 -27.42 -2.14
C THR A 692 -13.89 -26.51 -0.93
N GLU A 693 -14.05 -25.20 -1.15
CA GLU A 693 -14.42 -24.21 -0.12
C GLU A 693 -15.78 -23.59 -0.44
N GLY A 694 -16.86 -24.12 0.13
CA GLY A 694 -18.22 -23.65 -0.15
C GLY A 694 -18.61 -23.95 -1.60
N GLN A 695 -18.83 -22.92 -2.43
CA GLN A 695 -19.04 -23.10 -3.87
C GLN A 695 -17.74 -23.18 -4.68
N ALA A 696 -16.58 -22.83 -4.09
CA ALA A 696 -15.29 -22.85 -4.78
C ALA A 696 -14.70 -24.27 -4.86
N GLY A 697 -15.04 -25.01 -5.92
CA GLY A 697 -14.43 -26.30 -6.26
C GLY A 697 -12.94 -26.22 -6.63
N PRO A 698 -12.30 -27.34 -7.00
CA PRO A 698 -10.84 -27.45 -7.08
C PRO A 698 -10.13 -26.43 -7.99
N SER A 699 -10.67 -26.12 -9.17
CA SER A 699 -10.13 -25.15 -10.12
C SER A 699 -10.71 -23.74 -10.02
N LEU A 700 -11.69 -23.52 -9.13
CA LEU A 700 -12.31 -22.21 -8.89
C LEU A 700 -11.43 -21.36 -7.97
N TRP A 701 -10.95 -20.24 -8.48
CA TRP A 701 -10.10 -19.28 -7.75
C TRP A 701 -10.68 -17.88 -7.81
N ARG A 702 -10.50 -17.13 -6.73
CA ARG A 702 -10.92 -15.73 -6.64
C ARG A 702 -9.96 -14.84 -7.43
N THR A 703 -10.48 -13.95 -8.27
CA THR A 703 -9.67 -12.90 -8.91
C THR A 703 -9.00 -12.04 -7.84
N GLN A 704 -7.66 -12.04 -7.77
CA GLN A 704 -6.93 -11.17 -6.84
C GLN A 704 -6.79 -9.75 -7.42
N PRO A 705 -6.83 -8.68 -6.60
CA PRO A 705 -6.49 -7.34 -7.06
C PRO A 705 -5.07 -7.29 -7.65
N LEU A 706 -4.88 -6.51 -8.71
CA LEU A 706 -3.57 -6.30 -9.35
C LEU A 706 -2.88 -5.00 -8.90
N TRP A 707 -3.45 -4.22 -7.99
CA TRP A 707 -2.77 -3.05 -7.44
C TRP A 707 -1.47 -3.41 -6.70
N GLY A 708 -0.44 -2.57 -6.78
CA GLY A 708 0.88 -2.81 -6.16
C GLY A 708 1.67 -3.98 -6.74
N LEU A 709 1.23 -4.61 -7.84
CA LEU A 709 1.87 -5.78 -8.43
C LEU A 709 3.32 -5.50 -8.85
N GLY A 710 3.61 -4.32 -9.39
CA GLY A 710 4.96 -3.87 -9.71
C GLY A 710 5.77 -3.38 -8.50
N SER A 711 5.13 -3.11 -7.35
CA SER A 711 5.82 -2.79 -6.09
C SER A 711 6.44 -4.03 -5.43
N LEU A 712 5.93 -5.24 -5.72
CA LEU A 712 6.37 -6.49 -5.09
C LEU A 712 7.89 -6.71 -5.20
N LYS A 713 8.52 -6.33 -6.31
CA LYS A 713 9.99 -6.47 -6.49
C LYS A 713 10.80 -5.71 -5.44
N TYR A 714 10.26 -4.64 -4.85
CA TYR A 714 10.88 -3.89 -3.75
C TYR A 714 10.43 -4.42 -2.37
N VAL A 715 9.14 -4.73 -2.21
CA VAL A 715 8.55 -5.13 -0.91
C VAL A 715 8.97 -6.55 -0.48
N GLN A 716 9.33 -7.43 -1.41
CA GLN A 716 9.60 -8.84 -1.09
C GLN A 716 10.93 -9.10 -0.35
N LYS A 717 11.78 -8.06 -0.18
CA LYS A 717 13.01 -8.06 0.61
C LYS A 717 13.19 -6.74 1.37
N GLU A 718 13.79 -6.77 2.55
CA GLU A 718 14.02 -5.56 3.38
C GLU A 718 15.22 -4.71 2.90
N THR A 719 15.63 -4.85 1.63
CA THR A 719 16.86 -4.28 1.06
C THR A 719 16.69 -2.93 0.35
N GLY A 720 15.45 -2.47 0.14
CA GLY A 720 15.15 -1.29 -0.69
C GLY A 720 15.26 -1.58 -2.19
N PHE A 721 16.38 -2.16 -2.63
CA PHE A 721 16.63 -2.55 -4.02
C PHE A 721 15.61 -3.56 -4.57
N ALA A 722 15.26 -3.42 -5.85
CA ALA A 722 14.38 -4.33 -6.56
C ALA A 722 15.00 -5.72 -6.79
N ASP A 723 14.31 -6.78 -6.40
CA ASP A 723 14.60 -8.15 -6.78
C ASP A 723 13.37 -8.85 -7.37
N ALA A 724 13.30 -8.89 -8.71
CA ALA A 724 12.27 -9.63 -9.43
C ALA A 724 12.32 -11.15 -9.19
N GLN A 725 13.48 -11.71 -8.81
CA GLN A 725 13.63 -13.15 -8.54
C GLN A 725 13.07 -13.56 -7.17
N ALA A 726 12.80 -12.61 -6.27
CA ALA A 726 12.13 -12.86 -5.00
C ALA A 726 10.60 -13.01 -5.14
N VAL A 727 10.00 -12.38 -6.17
CA VAL A 727 8.54 -12.31 -6.36
C VAL A 727 7.98 -13.62 -6.91
N ARG A 728 6.80 -14.03 -6.43
CA ARG A 728 6.04 -15.15 -7.00
C ARG A 728 4.57 -14.81 -7.18
N TYR A 729 3.96 -15.47 -8.16
CA TYR A 729 2.60 -15.24 -8.62
C TYR A 729 1.78 -16.54 -8.63
N LEU A 730 0.44 -16.38 -8.72
CA LEU A 730 -0.58 -17.42 -8.57
C LEU A 730 -0.70 -17.95 -7.13
N HIS A 731 -1.72 -18.79 -6.87
CA HIS A 731 -2.13 -19.16 -5.51
C HIS A 731 -1.03 -19.86 -4.72
N ASP A 732 -0.25 -20.72 -5.37
CA ASP A 732 0.82 -21.54 -4.77
C ASP A 732 2.23 -20.93 -4.97
N GLY A 733 2.31 -19.71 -5.51
CA GLY A 733 3.58 -19.06 -5.82
C GLY A 733 4.40 -19.77 -6.91
N ARG A 734 3.80 -20.61 -7.76
CA ARG A 734 4.58 -21.37 -8.77
C ARG A 734 5.25 -20.47 -9.81
N ALA A 735 4.59 -19.39 -10.24
CA ALA A 735 5.03 -18.59 -11.38
C ALA A 735 6.07 -17.53 -10.97
N ARG A 736 7.15 -17.42 -11.76
CA ARG A 736 8.31 -16.55 -11.50
C ARG A 736 8.18 -15.16 -12.14
N THR A 737 7.43 -15.04 -13.23
CA THR A 737 7.22 -13.79 -13.96
C THR A 737 5.74 -13.58 -14.27
N LEU A 738 5.37 -12.35 -14.63
CA LEU A 738 4.02 -12.03 -15.10
C LEU A 738 3.67 -12.79 -16.40
N VAL A 739 4.63 -12.97 -17.29
CA VAL A 739 4.48 -13.76 -18.52
C VAL A 739 4.23 -15.24 -18.19
N GLU A 740 4.93 -15.82 -17.21
CA GLU A 740 4.66 -17.17 -16.73
C GLU A 740 3.27 -17.27 -16.09
N ALA A 741 2.88 -16.29 -15.27
CA ALA A 741 1.58 -16.25 -14.62
C ALA A 741 0.42 -16.20 -15.62
N ILE A 742 0.52 -15.38 -16.68
CA ILE A 742 -0.43 -15.35 -17.79
C ILE A 742 -0.46 -16.72 -18.49
N GLY A 743 0.71 -17.32 -18.78
CA GLY A 743 0.82 -18.64 -19.41
C GLY A 743 0.13 -19.78 -18.66
N TRP A 744 -0.07 -19.65 -17.35
CA TRP A 744 -0.83 -20.61 -16.53
C TRP A 744 -2.36 -20.48 -16.63
N HIS A 745 -2.91 -19.38 -17.16
CA HIS A 745 -4.36 -19.18 -17.21
C HIS A 745 -5.03 -20.21 -18.14
N GLY A 746 -5.74 -21.17 -17.56
CA GLY A 746 -6.63 -22.11 -18.24
C GLY A 746 -8.10 -21.73 -18.02
N GLY A 747 -9.01 -22.66 -18.36
CA GLY A 747 -10.46 -22.47 -18.20
C GLY A 747 -10.95 -21.17 -18.85
N GLU A 748 -11.69 -20.37 -18.08
CA GLU A 748 -12.23 -19.06 -18.50
C GLU A 748 -11.11 -18.12 -18.99
N GLY A 749 -9.95 -18.12 -18.31
CA GLY A 749 -8.78 -17.32 -18.67
C GLY A 749 -8.03 -17.76 -19.93
N ALA A 750 -8.37 -18.91 -20.53
CA ALA A 750 -7.62 -19.48 -21.65
C ALA A 750 -7.69 -18.63 -22.93
N GLY A 751 -8.82 -17.96 -23.19
CA GLY A 751 -8.99 -17.07 -24.34
C GLY A 751 -8.08 -15.84 -24.25
N SER A 752 -8.06 -15.20 -23.08
CA SER A 752 -7.22 -14.03 -22.79
C SER A 752 -5.73 -14.37 -22.85
N ARG A 753 -5.33 -15.54 -22.30
CA ARG A 753 -3.97 -16.07 -22.45
C ARG A 753 -3.59 -16.20 -23.92
N THR A 754 -4.39 -16.88 -24.74
CA THR A 754 -3.99 -17.18 -26.12
C THR A 754 -4.00 -15.97 -27.05
N LYS A 755 -4.80 -14.93 -26.76
CA LYS A 755 -4.62 -13.61 -27.39
C LYS A 755 -3.28 -12.97 -27.02
N PHE A 756 -2.87 -13.02 -25.75
CA PHE A 756 -1.55 -12.52 -25.31
C PHE A 756 -0.38 -13.33 -25.89
N GLU A 757 -0.49 -14.67 -25.96
CA GLU A 757 0.50 -15.55 -26.60
C GLU A 757 0.72 -15.19 -28.08
N ALA A 758 -0.31 -14.67 -28.76
CA ALA A 758 -0.31 -14.24 -30.16
C ALA A 758 0.12 -12.78 -30.41
N MET A 759 0.21 -11.93 -29.37
CA MET A 759 0.68 -10.54 -29.48
C MET A 759 2.14 -10.47 -29.97
N SER A 760 2.57 -9.36 -30.58
CA SER A 760 4.00 -9.14 -30.84
C SER A 760 4.80 -9.06 -29.53
N LYS A 761 6.13 -9.27 -29.56
CA LYS A 761 6.93 -9.10 -28.33
C LYS A 761 6.79 -7.70 -27.74
N ALA A 762 6.82 -6.65 -28.56
CA ALA A 762 6.66 -5.27 -28.09
C ALA A 762 5.29 -5.02 -27.44
N ASP A 763 4.22 -5.65 -27.96
CA ASP A 763 2.89 -5.60 -27.35
C ASP A 763 2.84 -6.37 -26.02
N ARG A 764 3.45 -7.56 -25.93
CA ARG A 764 3.56 -8.32 -24.67
C ARG A 764 4.35 -7.54 -23.61
N ASP A 765 5.49 -6.96 -24.00
CA ASP A 765 6.34 -6.16 -23.12
C ASP A 765 5.60 -4.88 -22.66
N ALA A 766 4.75 -4.29 -23.51
CA ALA A 766 3.86 -3.18 -23.12
C ALA A 766 2.80 -3.60 -22.08
N VAL A 767 2.16 -4.77 -22.25
CA VAL A 767 1.23 -5.33 -21.24
C VAL A 767 1.95 -5.58 -19.91
N VAL A 768 3.19 -6.06 -19.94
CA VAL A 768 4.03 -6.21 -18.73
C VAL A 768 4.35 -4.85 -18.11
N ALA A 769 4.73 -3.83 -18.90
CA ALA A 769 4.98 -2.48 -18.39
C ALA A 769 3.73 -1.85 -17.74
N PHE A 770 2.55 -2.08 -18.31
CA PHE A 770 1.28 -1.70 -17.68
C PHE A 770 1.08 -2.40 -16.33
N LEU A 771 1.24 -3.73 -16.26
CA LEU A 771 1.12 -4.49 -15.02
C LEU A 771 2.18 -4.13 -13.96
N GLU A 772 3.38 -3.72 -14.36
CA GLU A 772 4.42 -3.23 -13.45
C GLU A 772 4.24 -1.76 -13.03
N SER A 773 3.34 -1.00 -13.68
CA SER A 773 2.95 0.33 -13.21
C SER A 773 1.96 0.32 -12.05
N LEU A 774 1.24 -0.80 -11.85
CA LEU A 774 0.28 -1.02 -10.76
C LEU A 774 0.98 -1.22 -9.42
#